data_AF-A0A6P0P8E8-F1
#
_entry.id   AF-A0A6P0P8E8-F1
#
_cell.length_a   1.000
_cell.length_b   1.000
_cell.length_c   1.000
_cell.angle_alpha   90.00
_cell.angle_beta   90.00
_cell.angle_gamma   90.00
#
_symmetry.space_group_name_H-M   'P 1'
#
loop_
_entity.id
_entity.type
_entity.pdbx_description
1 polymer ?
#
loop_
_entity_poly.entity_id
_entity_poly.type
_entity_poly.pdbx_seq_one_letter_code
_entity_poly.pdbx_strand_id
1 'polypeptide(L)'
;MDTLIKIGSRGEEVKKLQEQLNNWGFPVGKVDGIFCPETRAAVIRFQEYHNLKPDGIVGPETNKILLTPPNVQALINVIIDTGTSSDIRSSVIYALGDIQSKEAVQPLINIITTDTDTDVRSSAIEVLVNIESKEAVQPLINIITTDTDSDVRSSAIQALGRIESKEAVQPLINIITTDRDSFFRFIAIEALGRIKSKEAVQPLINIIKDTDTDSSVLILAIYALGNIESKEAIQALINVVQPLINIITNTGEHIHVRKSAIEVLGNIESKEAVQALINIITNTGEHIHVRSSAIVVLGRIESKEAIESLINIIDTDTNSDIRSIAIDALGRIESKEAVPPLIKIVTDTDTDVFVRSSAIDALGRIESKEAVPPLIKIVTDTDTDVFVRSSAIRALGNIQSKEAVPPLINIITNTGEDIDVLCSAIEVLVNIESKEAVPPLINIITNTGEDIDVLCSAIRALGNIQSKEAVPPLINIITDTDTDVRSSAIRALGNIQSKEAVPPLINIITDTDTDVFVRRSAIDALGNIQSKEAVPPLINIITNTDTDVFVRHSAIDALGNIQSKEAVPPLINIITDTGEDIDVLCSAIEVLGNIQSKEAVPPLINIITDTDTNSSLLEIAIRALGNIQSKEAVPPLINIITDTDTNSSLLEIAIRALGNIQSKEAIESLINIITDTNTDRYVRRIAIEALLGIEPEQYQPYSITHWTNLLSNRIRNR
;
A
#
# COMPACT_ATOMS: atom_id res chain seq x y z
N MET A 1 24.23 -35.28 0.83
CA MET A 1 24.91 -36.28 -0.02
C MET A 1 26.21 -35.66 -0.47
N ASP A 2 27.33 -36.10 0.11
CA ASP A 2 28.68 -35.64 -0.23
C ASP A 2 29.18 -36.29 -1.53
N THR A 3 28.64 -35.87 -2.66
CA THR A 3 29.11 -36.32 -3.97
C THR A 3 30.27 -35.43 -4.42
N LEU A 4 31.49 -35.91 -4.21
CA LEU A 4 32.69 -35.27 -4.75
C LEU A 4 32.67 -35.31 -6.28
N ILE A 5 32.43 -34.16 -6.93
CA ILE A 5 32.48 -34.08 -8.40
C ILE A 5 33.93 -33.86 -8.82
N LYS A 6 34.44 -34.78 -9.64
CA LYS A 6 35.84 -34.79 -10.11
C LYS A 6 35.93 -35.27 -11.55
N ILE A 7 37.13 -35.20 -12.12
CA ILE A 7 37.41 -35.69 -13.47
C ILE A 7 36.88 -37.12 -13.70
N GLY A 8 36.15 -37.30 -14.79
CA GLY A 8 35.45 -38.56 -15.12
C GLY A 8 34.00 -38.65 -14.63
N SER A 9 33.53 -37.71 -13.80
CA SER A 9 32.11 -37.61 -13.41
C SER A 9 31.24 -37.23 -14.63
N ARG A 10 30.00 -37.72 -14.68
CA ARG A 10 29.04 -37.43 -15.76
C ARG A 10 27.61 -37.32 -15.23
N GLY A 11 26.75 -36.58 -15.92
CA GLY A 11 25.32 -36.47 -15.64
C GLY A 11 24.86 -35.04 -15.39
N GLU A 12 23.58 -34.87 -15.02
CA GLU A 12 22.96 -33.55 -14.80
C GLU A 12 23.66 -32.71 -13.73
N GLU A 13 24.22 -33.33 -12.69
CA GLU A 13 24.96 -32.59 -11.65
C GLU A 13 26.25 -31.97 -12.18
N VAL A 14 26.89 -32.59 -13.18
CA VAL A 14 28.03 -32.00 -13.88
C VAL A 14 27.58 -30.88 -14.82
N LYS A 15 26.40 -31.02 -15.43
CA LYS A 15 25.82 -30.01 -16.30
C LYS A 15 25.47 -28.73 -15.53
N LYS A 16 24.82 -28.88 -14.37
CA LYS A 16 24.56 -27.78 -13.42
C LYS A 16 25.85 -27.13 -12.96
N LEU A 17 26.87 -27.92 -12.59
CA LEU A 17 28.18 -27.40 -12.23
C LEU A 17 28.78 -26.57 -13.38
N GLN A 18 28.70 -27.06 -14.61
CA GLN A 18 29.19 -26.37 -15.80
C GLN A 18 28.43 -25.05 -16.06
N GLU A 19 27.10 -25.05 -15.91
CA GLU A 19 26.27 -23.84 -15.98
C GLU A 19 26.62 -22.84 -14.88
N GLN A 20 26.77 -23.31 -13.64
CA GLN A 20 27.18 -22.49 -12.50
C GLN A 20 28.56 -21.88 -12.71
N LEU A 21 29.56 -22.69 -13.10
CA LEU A 21 30.90 -22.18 -13.40
C LEU A 21 30.88 -21.13 -14.51
N ASN A 22 30.05 -21.31 -15.55
CA ASN A 22 29.86 -20.31 -16.59
C ASN A 22 29.19 -19.03 -16.07
N ASN A 23 28.17 -19.14 -15.22
CA ASN A 23 27.52 -17.99 -14.56
C ASN A 23 28.51 -17.22 -13.67
N TRP A 24 29.40 -17.97 -13.02
CA TRP A 24 30.54 -17.46 -12.27
C TRP A 24 31.68 -16.93 -13.15
N GLY A 25 31.60 -17.07 -14.48
CA GLY A 25 32.56 -16.56 -15.46
C GLY A 25 33.83 -17.39 -15.62
N PHE A 26 33.79 -18.65 -15.20
CA PHE A 26 34.85 -19.63 -15.40
C PHE A 26 34.46 -20.54 -16.56
N PRO A 27 34.80 -20.19 -17.82
CA PRO A 27 34.30 -20.90 -18.98
C PRO A 27 34.77 -22.36 -18.97
N VAL A 28 33.79 -23.27 -19.05
CA VAL A 28 34.00 -24.73 -19.06
C VAL A 28 34.00 -25.33 -20.46
N GLY A 29 33.76 -24.51 -21.49
CA GLY A 29 33.55 -24.96 -22.86
C GLY A 29 32.08 -25.36 -23.09
N LYS A 30 31.84 -26.57 -23.62
CA LYS A 30 30.49 -27.06 -23.88
C LYS A 30 29.84 -27.56 -22.59
N VAL A 31 28.63 -27.10 -22.30
CA VAL A 31 27.79 -27.63 -21.21
C VAL A 31 27.15 -28.94 -21.70
N ASP A 32 27.83 -30.06 -21.49
CA ASP A 32 27.42 -31.39 -21.97
C ASP A 32 27.25 -32.44 -20.86
N GLY A 33 27.45 -32.05 -19.59
CA GLY A 33 27.34 -32.93 -18.44
C GLY A 33 28.50 -33.91 -18.31
N ILE A 34 29.65 -33.66 -18.94
CA ILE A 34 30.87 -34.48 -18.84
C ILE A 34 32.00 -33.69 -18.18
N PHE A 35 32.53 -34.16 -17.04
CA PHE A 35 33.58 -33.46 -16.31
C PHE A 35 34.95 -33.76 -16.96
N CYS A 36 35.23 -33.01 -18.03
CA CYS A 36 36.45 -33.10 -18.84
C CYS A 36 37.64 -32.34 -18.21
N PRO A 37 38.87 -32.49 -18.76
CA PRO A 37 40.03 -31.70 -18.31
C PRO A 37 39.80 -30.19 -18.32
N GLU A 38 39.00 -29.67 -19.25
CA GLU A 38 38.64 -28.24 -19.34
C GLU A 38 37.72 -27.81 -18.18
N THR A 39 36.72 -28.63 -17.84
CA THR A 39 35.87 -28.41 -16.65
C THR A 39 36.73 -28.48 -15.37
N ARG A 40 37.68 -29.42 -15.29
CA ARG A 40 38.63 -29.48 -14.15
C ARG A 40 39.48 -28.21 -14.05
N ALA A 41 40.00 -27.71 -15.16
CA ALA A 41 40.79 -26.48 -15.18
C ALA A 41 39.95 -25.25 -14.80
N ALA A 42 38.67 -25.22 -15.15
CA ALA A 42 37.74 -24.19 -14.67
C ALA A 42 37.53 -24.28 -13.15
N VAL A 43 37.32 -25.48 -12.59
CA VAL A 43 37.20 -25.67 -11.13
C VAL A 43 38.47 -25.24 -10.39
N ILE A 44 39.67 -25.56 -10.92
CA ILE A 44 40.93 -25.12 -10.31
C ILE A 44 41.02 -23.59 -10.29
N ARG A 45 40.75 -22.91 -11.42
CA ARG A 45 40.75 -21.44 -11.49
C ARG A 45 39.74 -20.83 -10.52
N PHE A 46 38.55 -21.43 -10.42
CA PHE A 46 37.53 -21.02 -9.46
C PHE A 46 38.02 -21.16 -8.00
N GLN A 47 38.63 -22.30 -7.67
CA GLN A 47 39.18 -22.55 -6.33
C GLN A 47 40.32 -21.57 -5.99
N GLU A 48 41.24 -21.32 -6.92
CA GLU A 48 42.33 -20.35 -6.76
C GLU A 48 41.78 -18.94 -6.51
N TYR A 49 40.77 -18.53 -7.28
CA TYR A 49 40.14 -17.22 -7.14
C TYR A 49 39.48 -17.02 -5.76
N HIS A 50 38.87 -18.07 -5.20
CA HIS A 50 38.22 -18.04 -3.90
C HIS A 50 39.13 -18.43 -2.72
N ASN A 51 40.46 -18.48 -2.92
CA ASN A 51 41.44 -18.92 -1.90
C ASN A 51 41.13 -20.30 -1.29
N LEU A 52 40.49 -21.18 -2.06
CA LEU A 52 40.27 -22.58 -1.70
C LEU A 52 41.47 -23.42 -2.12
N LYS A 53 41.53 -24.66 -1.62
CA LYS A 53 42.53 -25.63 -2.07
C LYS A 53 42.31 -25.95 -3.57
N PRO A 54 43.28 -25.69 -4.47
CA PRO A 54 43.09 -25.79 -5.92
C PRO A 54 43.35 -27.21 -6.44
N ASP A 55 42.64 -28.22 -5.93
CA ASP A 55 42.83 -29.63 -6.31
C ASP A 55 41.97 -30.08 -7.51
N GLY A 56 41.07 -29.22 -7.98
CA GLY A 56 40.18 -29.49 -9.12
C GLY A 56 39.07 -30.48 -8.78
N ILE A 57 38.77 -30.66 -7.49
CA ILE A 57 37.71 -31.52 -6.96
C ILE A 57 36.66 -30.61 -6.33
N VAL A 58 35.41 -30.71 -6.78
CA VAL A 58 34.30 -29.97 -6.18
C VAL A 58 33.86 -30.69 -4.90
N GLY A 59 34.43 -30.25 -3.77
CA GLY A 59 34.04 -30.67 -2.43
C GLY A 59 33.04 -29.72 -1.77
N PRO A 60 32.64 -29.97 -0.50
CA PRO A 60 31.62 -29.19 0.20
C PRO A 60 31.90 -27.68 0.20
N GLU A 61 33.15 -27.26 0.46
CA GLU A 61 33.54 -25.84 0.44
C GLU A 61 33.44 -25.20 -0.95
N THR A 62 33.86 -25.91 -2.00
CA THR A 62 33.75 -25.43 -3.38
C THR A 62 32.28 -25.35 -3.81
N ASN A 63 31.47 -26.35 -3.44
CA ASN A 63 30.06 -26.41 -3.79
C ASN A 63 29.25 -25.33 -3.07
N LYS A 64 29.58 -25.03 -1.80
CA LYS A 64 28.94 -23.96 -1.03
C LYS A 64 29.04 -22.62 -1.75
N ILE A 65 30.23 -22.26 -2.24
CA ILE A 65 30.43 -21.00 -2.99
C ILE A 65 29.76 -21.06 -4.36
N LEU A 66 29.84 -22.18 -5.08
CA LEU A 66 29.21 -22.32 -6.41
C LEU A 66 27.69 -22.14 -6.38
N LEU A 67 27.03 -22.56 -5.30
CA LEU A 67 25.59 -22.44 -5.12
C LEU A 67 25.15 -21.01 -4.80
N THR A 68 26.03 -20.19 -4.22
CA THR A 68 25.75 -18.77 -4.01
C THR A 68 25.73 -18.04 -5.36
N PRO A 69 24.73 -17.19 -5.64
CA PRO A 69 24.78 -16.34 -6.82
C PRO A 69 26.04 -15.45 -6.81
N PRO A 70 26.74 -15.25 -7.94
CA PRO A 70 28.01 -14.53 -7.94
C PRO A 70 27.89 -13.09 -7.42
N ASN A 71 26.78 -12.42 -7.71
CA ASN A 71 26.44 -11.09 -7.19
C ASN A 71 26.32 -11.09 -5.66
N VAL A 72 25.61 -12.05 -5.10
CA VAL A 72 25.42 -12.22 -3.65
C VAL A 72 26.75 -12.51 -2.96
N GLN A 73 27.58 -13.41 -3.50
CA GLN A 73 28.87 -13.72 -2.88
C GLN A 73 29.83 -12.53 -2.92
N ALA A 74 29.76 -11.69 -3.96
CA ALA A 74 30.55 -10.47 -4.02
C ALA A 74 30.16 -9.52 -2.88
N LEU A 75 28.86 -9.33 -2.65
CA LEU A 75 28.35 -8.54 -1.52
C LEU A 75 28.78 -9.14 -0.17
N ILE A 76 28.73 -10.47 -0.02
CA ILE A 76 29.23 -11.15 1.20
C ILE A 76 30.73 -10.86 1.43
N ASN A 77 31.53 -10.89 0.38
CA ASN A 77 32.96 -10.60 0.49
C ASN A 77 33.24 -9.15 0.95
N VAL A 78 32.35 -8.21 0.62
CA VAL A 78 32.47 -6.81 1.06
C VAL A 78 32.19 -6.67 2.56
N ILE A 79 31.15 -7.32 3.08
CA ILE A 79 30.77 -7.18 4.50
C ILE A 79 31.76 -7.85 5.45
N ILE A 80 32.46 -8.91 5.01
CA ILE A 80 33.47 -9.62 5.80
C ILE A 80 34.86 -8.97 5.72
N ASP A 81 35.11 -8.10 4.75
CA ASP A 81 36.40 -7.42 4.60
C ASP A 81 36.48 -6.25 5.58
N THR A 82 37.17 -6.46 6.70
CA THR A 82 37.36 -5.44 7.74
C THR A 82 38.20 -4.24 7.28
N GLY A 83 38.85 -4.32 6.11
CA GLY A 83 39.48 -3.17 5.46
C GLY A 83 38.48 -2.24 4.77
N THR A 84 37.25 -2.70 4.52
CA THR A 84 36.18 -1.90 3.93
C THR A 84 35.56 -0.98 4.98
N SER A 85 35.28 0.27 4.60
CA SER A 85 34.57 1.25 5.45
C SER A 85 33.27 0.69 6.05
N SER A 86 33.01 0.96 7.32
CA SER A 86 31.77 0.54 8.00
C SER A 86 30.51 1.01 7.29
N ASP A 87 30.53 2.20 6.68
CA ASP A 87 29.39 2.72 5.93
C ASP A 87 29.07 1.91 4.67
N ILE A 88 30.09 1.47 3.94
CA ILE A 88 29.91 0.61 2.76
C ILE A 88 29.40 -0.75 3.22
N ARG A 89 29.99 -1.32 4.28
CA ARG A 89 29.56 -2.61 4.83
C ARG A 89 28.11 -2.57 5.28
N SER A 90 27.68 -1.55 6.02
CA SER A 90 26.28 -1.36 6.41
C SER A 90 25.36 -1.24 5.19
N SER A 91 25.74 -0.45 4.17
CA SER A 91 24.96 -0.33 2.92
C SER A 91 24.75 -1.69 2.24
N VAL A 92 25.80 -2.51 2.18
CA VAL A 92 25.75 -3.84 1.58
C VAL A 92 24.96 -4.83 2.44
N ILE A 93 25.04 -4.74 3.76
CA ILE A 93 24.23 -5.54 4.68
C ILE A 93 22.74 -5.32 4.39
N TYR A 94 22.28 -4.07 4.33
CA TYR A 94 20.87 -3.77 4.00
C TYR A 94 20.48 -4.32 2.64
N ALA A 95 21.32 -4.12 1.61
CA ALA A 95 21.03 -4.65 0.28
C ALA A 95 20.92 -6.19 0.26
N LEU A 96 21.73 -6.91 1.06
CA LEU A 96 21.63 -8.37 1.23
C LEU A 96 20.32 -8.78 1.92
N GLY A 97 19.80 -7.94 2.82
CA GLY A 97 18.50 -8.11 3.43
C GLY A 97 17.34 -7.86 2.46
N ASP A 98 17.44 -6.81 1.65
CA ASP A 98 16.42 -6.45 0.65
C ASP A 98 16.23 -7.58 -0.40
N ILE A 99 17.30 -8.33 -0.70
CA ILE A 99 17.23 -9.54 -1.55
C ILE A 99 17.02 -10.86 -0.79
N GLN A 100 16.84 -10.82 0.53
CA GLN A 100 16.62 -11.99 1.40
C GLN A 100 17.67 -13.11 1.23
N SER A 101 18.97 -12.76 1.14
CA SER A 101 20.01 -13.77 0.91
C SER A 101 20.23 -14.69 2.11
N LYS A 102 19.92 -15.98 1.94
CA LYS A 102 20.18 -17.02 2.95
C LYS A 102 21.67 -17.30 3.13
N GLU A 103 22.45 -17.11 2.09
CA GLU A 103 23.90 -17.34 2.10
C GLU A 103 24.64 -16.30 2.94
N ALA A 104 24.04 -15.10 3.12
CA ALA A 104 24.56 -14.04 3.97
C ALA A 104 24.38 -14.30 5.48
N VAL A 105 23.52 -15.25 5.88
CA VAL A 105 23.17 -15.49 7.30
C VAL A 105 24.39 -15.76 8.18
N GLN A 106 25.22 -16.74 7.86
CA GLN A 106 26.39 -17.06 8.69
C GLN A 106 27.43 -15.94 8.73
N PRO A 107 27.77 -15.27 7.60
CA PRO A 107 28.55 -14.04 7.61
C PRO A 107 28.00 -12.97 8.55
N LEU A 108 26.69 -12.70 8.50
CA LEU A 108 26.03 -11.72 9.37
C LEU A 108 26.07 -12.12 10.85
N ILE A 109 25.89 -13.41 11.17
CA ILE A 109 26.04 -13.94 12.54
C ILE A 109 27.46 -13.72 13.09
N ASN A 110 28.48 -13.86 12.24
CA ASN A 110 29.84 -13.57 12.66
C ASN A 110 29.98 -12.06 12.94
N ILE A 111 29.49 -11.21 12.04
CA ILE A 111 29.54 -9.73 12.17
C ILE A 111 28.93 -9.25 13.48
N ILE A 112 27.73 -9.72 13.87
CA ILE A 112 27.09 -9.29 15.13
C ILE A 112 27.91 -9.62 16.39
N THR A 113 28.91 -10.50 16.31
CA THR A 113 29.77 -10.86 17.46
C THR A 113 31.21 -10.34 17.35
N THR A 114 31.71 -10.12 16.13
CA THR A 114 33.13 -9.81 15.91
C THR A 114 33.40 -8.40 15.43
N ASP A 115 32.41 -7.71 14.86
CA ASP A 115 32.62 -6.39 14.29
C ASP A 115 32.81 -5.32 15.36
N THR A 116 33.80 -4.46 15.18
CA THR A 116 34.10 -3.37 16.12
C THR A 116 33.09 -2.24 16.04
N ASP A 117 32.44 -2.06 14.89
CA ASP A 117 31.54 -0.96 14.61
C ASP A 117 30.09 -1.30 15.04
N THR A 118 29.50 -0.46 15.89
CA THR A 118 28.14 -0.66 16.43
C THR A 118 27.07 -0.61 15.35
N ASP A 119 27.21 0.27 14.36
CA ASP A 119 26.23 0.43 13.28
C ASP A 119 26.22 -0.80 12.39
N VAL A 120 27.40 -1.35 12.10
CA VAL A 120 27.54 -2.59 11.31
C VAL A 120 26.91 -3.77 12.05
N ARG A 121 27.12 -3.87 13.38
CA ARG A 121 26.46 -4.90 14.21
C ARG A 121 24.94 -4.74 14.22
N SER A 122 24.42 -3.55 14.48
CA SER A 122 22.97 -3.27 14.48
C SER A 122 22.33 -3.55 13.12
N SER A 123 22.98 -3.13 12.02
CA SER A 123 22.51 -3.40 10.65
C SER A 123 22.46 -4.91 10.38
N ALA A 124 23.45 -5.67 10.85
CA ALA A 124 23.45 -7.13 10.69
C ALA A 124 22.36 -7.81 11.51
N ILE A 125 22.05 -7.33 12.72
CA ILE A 125 20.92 -7.82 13.53
C ILE A 125 19.61 -7.60 12.78
N GLU A 126 19.36 -6.38 12.29
CA GLU A 126 18.12 -6.04 11.58
C GLU A 126 17.92 -6.90 10.34
N VAL A 127 18.99 -7.11 9.56
CA VAL A 127 18.93 -7.94 8.36
C VAL A 127 18.72 -9.42 8.68
N LEU A 128 19.35 -9.95 9.74
CA LEU A 128 19.10 -11.33 10.19
C LEU A 128 17.64 -11.58 10.59
N VAL A 129 16.97 -10.55 11.10
CA VAL A 129 15.54 -10.58 11.38
C VAL A 129 14.73 -10.58 10.08
N ASN A 130 15.05 -9.70 9.13
CA ASN A 130 14.35 -9.64 7.85
C ASN A 130 14.51 -10.94 7.04
N ILE A 131 15.61 -11.68 7.24
CA ILE A 131 15.85 -13.01 6.64
C ILE A 131 15.20 -14.15 7.47
N GLU A 132 14.69 -13.87 8.67
CA GLU A 132 14.08 -14.84 9.60
C GLU A 132 15.04 -15.98 10.02
N SER A 133 16.32 -15.68 10.24
CA SER A 133 17.31 -16.71 10.55
C SER A 133 17.19 -17.25 11.98
N LYS A 134 16.77 -18.51 12.10
CA LYS A 134 16.79 -19.26 13.39
C LYS A 134 18.21 -19.50 13.92
N GLU A 135 19.21 -19.53 13.04
CA GLU A 135 20.61 -19.72 13.41
C GLU A 135 21.14 -18.52 14.22
N ALA A 136 20.53 -17.34 14.06
CA ALA A 136 20.89 -16.13 14.79
C ALA A 136 20.40 -16.09 16.24
N VAL A 137 19.48 -16.97 16.65
CA VAL A 137 18.82 -16.92 17.97
C VAL A 137 19.82 -16.97 19.13
N GLN A 138 20.67 -18.00 19.18
CA GLN A 138 21.63 -18.14 20.28
C GLN A 138 22.68 -17.01 20.31
N PRO A 139 23.24 -16.59 19.15
CA PRO A 139 24.04 -15.36 19.08
C PRO A 139 23.33 -14.12 19.64
N LEU A 140 22.06 -13.89 19.27
CA LEU A 140 21.27 -12.75 19.75
C LEU A 140 21.00 -12.82 21.26
N ILE A 141 20.70 -14.00 21.81
CA ILE A 141 20.56 -14.19 23.27
C ILE A 141 21.84 -13.80 24.01
N ASN A 142 23.00 -14.16 23.48
CA ASN A 142 24.28 -13.82 24.11
C ASN A 142 24.49 -12.30 24.10
N ILE A 143 24.25 -11.64 22.95
CA ILE A 143 24.43 -10.19 22.74
C ILE A 143 23.66 -9.35 23.75
N ILE A 144 22.45 -9.77 24.14
CA ILE A 144 21.65 -9.10 25.18
C ILE A 144 22.44 -8.85 26.47
N THR A 145 23.40 -9.72 26.82
CA THR A 145 24.19 -9.59 28.05
C THR A 145 25.65 -9.23 27.81
N THR A 146 26.19 -9.54 26.63
CA THR A 146 27.62 -9.39 26.34
C THR A 146 27.97 -8.10 25.61
N ASP A 147 27.05 -7.50 24.86
CA ASP A 147 27.34 -6.27 24.11
C ASP A 147 27.28 -5.04 25.02
N THR A 148 28.30 -4.20 24.91
CA THR A 148 28.44 -2.98 25.71
C THR A 148 27.44 -1.91 25.29
N ASP A 149 26.98 -1.94 24.04
CA ASP A 149 26.12 -0.92 23.44
C ASP A 149 24.63 -1.19 23.72
N SER A 150 23.91 -0.17 24.19
CA SER A 150 22.48 -0.30 24.52
C SER A 150 21.61 -0.52 23.29
N ASP A 151 21.98 0.07 22.16
CA ASP A 151 21.17 0.06 20.95
C ASP A 151 21.29 -1.31 20.29
N VAL A 152 22.50 -1.89 20.26
CA VAL A 152 22.74 -3.28 19.84
C VAL A 152 21.95 -4.26 20.73
N ARG A 153 21.97 -4.08 22.06
CA ARG A 153 21.17 -4.93 22.98
C ARG A 153 19.67 -4.82 22.73
N SER A 154 19.16 -3.60 22.57
CA SER A 154 17.73 -3.38 22.31
C SER A 154 17.30 -3.98 20.96
N SER A 155 18.16 -3.86 19.93
CA SER A 155 17.97 -4.47 18.62
C SER A 155 17.93 -5.99 18.73
N ALA A 156 18.78 -6.61 19.57
CA ALA A 156 18.77 -8.04 19.80
C ALA A 156 17.47 -8.54 20.46
N ILE A 157 16.93 -7.81 21.45
CA ILE A 157 15.65 -8.17 22.10
C ILE A 157 14.49 -8.11 21.09
N GLN A 158 14.42 -7.02 20.31
CA GLN A 158 13.41 -6.88 19.24
C GLN A 158 13.54 -8.00 18.20
N ALA A 159 14.78 -8.33 17.83
CA ALA A 159 15.07 -9.40 16.89
C ALA A 159 14.56 -10.76 17.37
N LEU A 160 14.80 -11.11 18.63
CA LEU A 160 14.30 -12.37 19.21
C LEU A 160 12.79 -12.45 19.22
N GLY A 161 12.10 -11.33 19.49
CA GLY A 161 10.65 -11.23 19.38
C GLY A 161 10.16 -11.46 17.95
N ARG A 162 10.81 -10.83 16.95
CA ARG A 162 10.47 -10.98 15.52
C ARG A 162 10.79 -12.37 14.96
N ILE A 163 11.81 -13.05 15.47
CA ILE A 163 12.14 -14.44 15.11
C ILE A 163 11.20 -15.47 15.80
N GLU A 164 10.45 -15.04 16.82
CA GLU A 164 9.51 -15.87 17.59
C GLU A 164 10.16 -17.10 18.25
N SER A 165 11.42 -16.98 18.70
CA SER A 165 12.13 -18.12 19.28
C SER A 165 11.73 -18.40 20.72
N LYS A 166 11.31 -19.65 20.98
CA LYS A 166 11.03 -20.15 22.34
C LYS A 166 12.27 -20.16 23.24
N GLU A 167 13.46 -20.28 22.66
CA GLU A 167 14.73 -20.27 23.41
C GLU A 167 14.99 -18.91 24.09
N ALA A 168 14.41 -17.83 23.53
CA ALA A 168 14.52 -16.48 24.07
C ALA A 168 13.58 -16.21 25.26
N VAL A 169 12.60 -17.07 25.52
CA VAL A 169 11.54 -16.80 26.51
C VAL A 169 12.09 -16.59 27.91
N GLN A 170 12.92 -17.49 28.42
CA GLN A 170 13.46 -17.35 29.77
C GLN A 170 14.42 -16.15 29.91
N PRO A 171 15.34 -15.90 28.95
CA PRO A 171 16.10 -14.64 28.92
C PRO A 171 15.21 -13.39 28.99
N LEU A 172 14.13 -13.33 28.20
CA LEU A 172 13.20 -12.20 28.17
C LEU A 172 12.39 -12.06 29.47
N ILE A 173 11.96 -13.19 30.09
CA ILE A 173 11.30 -13.20 31.40
C ILE A 173 12.23 -12.61 32.48
N ASN A 174 13.53 -12.91 32.42
CA ASN A 174 14.50 -12.34 33.35
C ASN A 174 14.59 -10.81 33.18
N ILE A 175 14.54 -10.29 31.95
CA ILE A 175 14.57 -8.84 31.69
C ILE A 175 13.34 -8.16 32.31
N ILE A 176 12.13 -8.65 32.04
CA ILE A 176 10.90 -8.01 32.56
C ILE A 176 10.79 -8.05 34.09
N THR A 177 11.50 -8.96 34.77
CA THR A 177 11.45 -9.14 36.23
C THR A 177 12.62 -8.50 36.98
N THR A 178 13.79 -8.36 36.36
CA THR A 178 15.02 -7.95 37.05
C THR A 178 15.62 -6.65 36.53
N ASP A 179 15.30 -6.25 35.30
CA ASP A 179 15.86 -5.05 34.72
C ASP A 179 15.26 -3.80 35.36
N ARG A 180 16.11 -2.85 35.73
CA ARG A 180 15.69 -1.58 36.33
C ARG A 180 15.15 -0.62 35.28
N ASP A 181 15.61 -0.74 34.04
CA ASP A 181 15.23 0.13 32.95
C ASP A 181 13.86 -0.26 32.38
N SER A 182 12.92 0.68 32.45
CA SER A 182 11.58 0.51 31.88
C SER A 182 11.61 0.28 30.37
N PHE A 183 12.61 0.79 29.66
CA PHE A 183 12.78 0.62 28.21
C PHE A 183 13.05 -0.84 27.85
N PHE A 184 14.01 -1.49 28.52
CA PHE A 184 14.32 -2.90 28.28
C PHE A 184 13.16 -3.82 28.70
N ARG A 185 12.46 -3.50 29.80
CA ARG A 185 11.23 -4.22 30.18
C ARG A 185 10.15 -4.08 29.12
N PHE A 186 9.92 -2.88 28.60
CA PHE A 186 8.95 -2.61 27.53
C PHE A 186 9.20 -3.50 26.31
N ILE A 187 10.42 -3.45 25.75
CA ILE A 187 10.77 -4.22 24.55
C ILE A 187 10.68 -5.73 24.82
N ALA A 188 11.07 -6.18 26.02
CA ALA A 188 10.98 -7.59 26.37
C ALA A 188 9.53 -8.09 26.52
N ILE A 189 8.61 -7.28 27.06
CA ILE A 189 7.17 -7.62 27.10
C ILE A 189 6.62 -7.77 25.68
N GLU A 190 6.95 -6.83 24.79
CA GLU A 190 6.54 -6.89 23.39
C GLU A 190 7.07 -8.16 22.70
N ALA A 191 8.37 -8.45 22.88
CA ALA A 191 9.00 -9.65 22.34
C ALA A 191 8.34 -10.94 22.87
N LEU A 192 8.02 -11.02 24.16
CA LEU A 192 7.31 -12.16 24.75
C LEU A 192 5.90 -12.34 24.18
N GLY A 193 5.18 -11.24 23.95
CA GLY A 193 3.88 -11.24 23.29
C GLY A 193 3.97 -11.81 21.86
N ARG A 194 4.99 -11.40 21.09
CA ARG A 194 5.25 -11.93 19.73
C ARG A 194 5.62 -13.41 19.73
N ILE A 195 6.39 -13.89 20.70
CA ILE A 195 6.77 -15.31 20.81
C ILE A 195 5.57 -16.20 21.21
N LYS A 196 4.51 -15.64 21.80
CA LYS A 196 3.30 -16.35 22.23
C LYS A 196 3.56 -17.51 23.21
N SER A 197 4.55 -17.36 24.10
CA SER A 197 4.89 -18.43 25.07
C SER A 197 4.00 -18.41 26.30
N LYS A 198 3.41 -19.57 26.64
CA LYS A 198 2.62 -19.75 27.88
C LYS A 198 3.44 -19.51 29.16
N GLU A 199 4.76 -19.71 29.10
CA GLU A 199 5.65 -19.46 30.23
C GLU A 199 5.69 -17.98 30.64
N ALA A 200 5.40 -17.08 29.70
CA ALA A 200 5.35 -15.64 29.95
C ALA A 200 4.05 -15.18 30.64
N VAL A 201 2.99 -16.01 30.67
CA VAL A 201 1.67 -15.61 31.16
C VAL A 201 1.71 -15.21 32.63
N GLN A 202 2.30 -16.02 33.51
CA GLN A 202 2.34 -15.70 34.93
C GLN A 202 3.21 -14.47 35.25
N PRO A 203 4.41 -14.30 34.65
CA PRO A 203 5.15 -13.05 34.73
C PRO A 203 4.35 -11.81 34.29
N LEU A 204 3.63 -11.88 33.16
CA LEU A 204 2.82 -10.77 32.66
C LEU A 204 1.63 -10.46 33.59
N ILE A 205 1.00 -11.48 34.17
CA ILE A 205 -0.05 -11.30 35.20
C ILE A 205 0.49 -10.57 36.43
N ASN A 206 1.73 -10.85 36.83
CA ASN A 206 2.33 -10.19 37.99
C ASN A 206 2.57 -8.70 37.70
N ILE A 207 2.97 -8.34 36.48
CA ILE A 207 3.09 -6.93 36.04
C ILE A 207 1.74 -6.23 36.10
N ILE A 208 0.67 -6.88 35.64
CA ILE A 208 -0.69 -6.29 35.67
C ILE A 208 -1.20 -6.05 37.09
N LYS A 209 -0.75 -6.87 38.06
CA LYS A 209 -1.13 -6.77 39.47
C LYS A 209 -0.32 -5.74 40.24
N ASP A 210 0.77 -5.26 39.68
CA ASP A 210 1.64 -4.30 40.35
C ASP A 210 1.05 -2.89 40.19
N THR A 211 0.58 -2.34 41.31
CA THR A 211 -0.07 -1.01 41.37
C THR A 211 0.89 0.14 41.10
N ASP A 212 2.20 -0.11 41.19
CA ASP A 212 3.23 0.91 40.95
C ASP A 212 3.67 0.94 39.48
N THR A 213 3.11 0.07 38.63
CA THR A 213 3.43 -0.02 37.20
C THR A 213 2.67 1.04 36.39
N ASP A 214 3.39 1.70 35.47
CA ASP A 214 2.83 2.68 34.54
C ASP A 214 1.72 2.07 33.67
N SER A 215 0.64 2.83 33.43
CA SER A 215 -0.48 2.42 32.57
C SER A 215 -0.04 1.95 31.18
N SER A 216 1.03 2.50 30.63
CA SER A 216 1.61 2.12 29.34
C SER A 216 2.17 0.69 29.36
N VAL A 217 2.84 0.31 30.45
CA VAL A 217 3.40 -1.04 30.65
C VAL A 217 2.28 -2.03 30.93
N LEU A 218 1.24 -1.63 31.67
CA LEU A 218 0.04 -2.45 31.89
C LEU A 218 -0.68 -2.77 30.57
N ILE A 219 -0.91 -1.75 29.74
CA ILE A 219 -1.55 -1.91 28.43
C ILE A 219 -0.72 -2.85 27.55
N LEU A 220 0.60 -2.69 27.52
CA LEU A 220 1.47 -3.59 26.74
C LEU A 220 1.41 -5.04 27.25
N ALA A 221 1.38 -5.24 28.57
CA ALA A 221 1.22 -6.58 29.16
C ALA A 221 -0.14 -7.21 28.78
N ILE A 222 -1.21 -6.42 28.70
CA ILE A 222 -2.53 -6.86 28.21
C ILE A 222 -2.45 -7.30 26.75
N TYR A 223 -1.82 -6.52 25.87
CA TYR A 223 -1.61 -6.92 24.47
C TYR A 223 -0.75 -8.18 24.35
N ALA A 224 0.31 -8.29 25.16
CA ALA A 224 1.16 -9.49 25.17
C ALA A 224 0.39 -10.74 25.62
N LEU A 225 -0.44 -10.64 26.68
CA LEU A 225 -1.36 -11.72 27.07
C LEU A 225 -2.37 -12.04 25.96
N GLY A 226 -2.86 -11.00 25.30
CA GLY A 226 -3.70 -11.09 24.11
C GLY A 226 -3.12 -11.99 23.05
N ASN A 227 -1.88 -11.70 22.65
CA ASN A 227 -1.16 -12.45 21.62
C ASN A 227 -0.85 -13.90 22.03
N ILE A 228 -0.70 -14.19 23.33
CA ILE A 228 -0.42 -15.55 23.82
C ILE A 228 -1.65 -16.47 23.71
N GLU A 229 -2.86 -15.93 23.84
CA GLU A 229 -4.14 -16.64 23.60
C GLU A 229 -4.32 -17.94 24.43
N SER A 230 -3.60 -18.09 25.56
CA SER A 230 -3.80 -19.25 26.44
C SER A 230 -5.05 -19.09 27.29
N LYS A 231 -5.64 -20.20 27.76
CA LYS A 231 -6.80 -20.17 28.67
C LYS A 231 -6.53 -19.33 29.92
N GLU A 232 -5.31 -19.41 30.45
CA GLU A 232 -4.85 -18.63 31.60
C GLU A 232 -4.71 -17.15 31.26
N ALA A 233 -4.21 -16.81 30.06
CA ALA A 233 -4.11 -15.44 29.57
C ALA A 233 -5.51 -14.82 29.35
N ILE A 234 -6.43 -15.56 28.73
CA ILE A 234 -7.83 -15.15 28.55
C ILE A 234 -8.48 -14.92 29.91
N GLN A 235 -8.32 -15.84 30.86
CA GLN A 235 -8.87 -15.67 32.21
C GLN A 235 -8.29 -14.44 32.91
N ALA A 236 -7.01 -14.15 32.72
CA ALA A 236 -6.38 -12.94 33.25
C ALA A 236 -6.99 -11.68 32.64
N LEU A 237 -7.19 -11.64 31.32
CA LEU A 237 -7.84 -10.53 30.62
C LEU A 237 -9.29 -10.33 31.06
N ILE A 238 -10.05 -11.42 31.24
CA ILE A 238 -11.40 -11.39 31.81
C ILE A 238 -11.38 -10.75 33.21
N ASN A 239 -10.39 -11.10 34.03
CA ASN A 239 -10.28 -10.53 35.38
C ASN A 239 -9.97 -9.02 35.35
N VAL A 240 -9.27 -8.51 34.33
CA VAL A 240 -8.98 -7.08 34.17
C VAL A 240 -10.24 -6.27 33.84
N VAL A 241 -11.17 -6.84 33.07
CA VAL A 241 -12.39 -6.13 32.66
C VAL A 241 -13.51 -6.17 33.71
N GLN A 242 -13.44 -7.04 34.73
CA GLN A 242 -14.52 -7.20 35.71
C GLN A 242 -14.54 -6.09 36.78
N PRO A 243 -15.73 -5.56 37.15
CA PRO A 243 -15.86 -4.46 38.12
C PRO A 243 -15.42 -4.83 39.56
N LEU A 244 -15.47 -6.12 39.92
CA LEU A 244 -15.29 -6.61 41.30
C LEU A 244 -13.83 -6.83 41.70
N ILE A 245 -12.90 -6.84 40.74
CA ILE A 245 -11.50 -7.08 41.03
C ILE A 245 -10.79 -5.74 41.19
N ASN A 246 -10.51 -5.43 42.45
CA ASN A 246 -9.82 -4.25 42.97
C ASN A 246 -8.31 -4.20 42.61
N ILE A 247 -7.90 -4.72 41.43
CA ILE A 247 -6.49 -4.68 40.99
C ILE A 247 -6.12 -3.29 40.48
N ILE A 248 -7.09 -2.60 39.88
CA ILE A 248 -6.89 -1.28 39.31
C ILE A 248 -8.03 -0.42 39.87
N THR A 249 -7.71 0.54 40.72
CA THR A 249 -8.71 1.31 41.48
C THR A 249 -9.76 1.92 40.55
N ASN A 250 -11.01 2.03 41.02
CA ASN A 250 -12.14 2.71 40.36
C ASN A 250 -11.93 4.24 40.25
N THR A 251 -10.78 4.67 39.74
CA THR A 251 -10.49 6.04 39.32
C THR A 251 -10.63 6.11 37.80
N GLY A 252 -11.13 7.23 37.27
CA GLY A 252 -11.34 7.42 35.83
C GLY A 252 -10.08 7.22 34.97
N GLU A 253 -8.89 7.28 35.58
CA GLU A 253 -7.58 7.04 34.95
C GLU A 253 -7.42 5.63 34.35
N HIS A 254 -8.19 4.63 34.81
CA HIS A 254 -8.01 3.24 34.39
C HIS A 254 -9.09 2.70 33.44
N ILE A 255 -10.03 3.56 33.00
CA ILE A 255 -11.01 3.20 31.96
C ILE A 255 -10.29 2.79 30.67
N HIS A 256 -9.16 3.42 30.36
CA HIS A 256 -8.35 3.10 29.19
C HIS A 256 -7.80 1.66 29.23
N VAL A 257 -7.32 1.20 30.39
CA VAL A 257 -6.81 -0.16 30.58
C VAL A 257 -7.91 -1.21 30.36
N ARG A 258 -9.12 -0.96 30.89
CA ARG A 258 -10.28 -1.84 30.68
C ARG A 258 -10.72 -1.87 29.22
N LYS A 259 -10.72 -0.73 28.54
CA LYS A 259 -11.01 -0.66 27.09
C LYS A 259 -9.98 -1.45 26.29
N SER A 260 -8.69 -1.32 26.57
CA SER A 260 -7.64 -2.13 25.92
C SER A 260 -7.85 -3.62 26.15
N ALA A 261 -8.24 -4.03 27.36
CA ALA A 261 -8.56 -5.43 27.63
C ALA A 261 -9.82 -5.93 26.88
N ILE A 262 -10.85 -5.08 26.72
CA ILE A 262 -12.04 -5.39 25.89
C ILE A 262 -11.64 -5.57 24.42
N GLU A 263 -10.81 -4.68 23.88
CA GLU A 263 -10.30 -4.77 22.50
C GLU A 263 -9.51 -6.07 22.29
N VAL A 264 -8.63 -6.41 23.24
CA VAL A 264 -7.84 -7.64 23.19
C VAL A 264 -8.72 -8.89 23.32
N LEU A 265 -9.71 -8.89 24.22
CA LEU A 265 -10.69 -9.99 24.32
C LEU A 265 -11.48 -10.17 23.02
N GLY A 266 -11.83 -9.06 22.37
CA GLY A 266 -12.39 -9.05 21.02
C GLY A 266 -11.52 -9.80 20.04
N ASN A 267 -10.27 -9.40 19.90
CA ASN A 267 -9.32 -9.98 18.94
C ASN A 267 -9.01 -11.47 19.19
N ILE A 268 -9.24 -11.98 20.41
CA ILE A 268 -9.04 -13.41 20.71
C ILE A 268 -10.20 -14.27 20.19
N GLU A 269 -11.43 -13.75 20.16
CA GLU A 269 -12.64 -14.42 19.64
C GLU A 269 -12.96 -15.80 20.28
N SER A 270 -12.35 -16.13 21.41
CA SER A 270 -12.68 -17.36 22.15
C SER A 270 -14.09 -17.29 22.75
N LYS A 271 -14.73 -18.45 22.92
CA LYS A 271 -16.06 -18.54 23.55
C LYS A 271 -16.09 -17.89 24.93
N GLU A 272 -15.03 -18.06 25.71
CA GLU A 272 -14.88 -17.45 27.02
C GLU A 272 -14.75 -15.92 26.96
N ALA A 273 -13.99 -15.40 25.98
CA ALA A 273 -13.85 -13.97 25.76
C ALA A 273 -15.18 -13.32 25.30
N VAL A 274 -15.86 -13.93 24.34
CA VAL A 274 -17.19 -13.50 23.88
C VAL A 274 -18.20 -13.50 25.02
N GLN A 275 -18.23 -14.55 25.84
CA GLN A 275 -19.13 -14.61 27.00
C GLN A 275 -18.80 -13.51 28.03
N ALA A 276 -17.53 -13.18 28.22
CA ALA A 276 -17.14 -12.07 29.09
C ALA A 276 -17.62 -10.72 28.55
N LEU A 277 -17.52 -10.49 27.24
CA LEU A 277 -18.06 -9.29 26.59
C LEU A 277 -19.60 -9.23 26.71
N ILE A 278 -20.30 -10.34 26.53
CA ILE A 278 -21.77 -10.43 26.73
C ILE A 278 -22.15 -10.06 28.17
N ASN A 279 -21.39 -10.52 29.16
CA ASN A 279 -21.62 -10.16 30.56
C ASN A 279 -21.41 -8.66 30.83
N ILE A 280 -20.52 -8.00 30.10
CA ILE A 280 -20.29 -6.55 30.21
C ILE A 280 -21.48 -5.77 29.66
N ILE A 281 -21.96 -6.12 28.46
CA ILE A 281 -23.05 -5.35 27.81
C ILE A 281 -24.39 -5.46 28.56
N THR A 282 -24.61 -6.60 29.25
CA THR A 282 -25.82 -6.88 30.04
C THR A 282 -25.78 -6.28 31.45
N ASN A 283 -24.63 -5.84 31.94
CA ASN A 283 -24.51 -5.19 33.24
C ASN A 283 -24.91 -3.70 33.16
N THR A 284 -26.16 -3.38 33.48
CA THR A 284 -26.69 -2.01 33.43
C THR A 284 -26.06 -1.06 34.46
N GLY A 285 -25.36 -1.58 35.48
CA GLY A 285 -24.60 -0.79 36.44
C GLY A 285 -23.17 -0.47 36.00
N GLU A 286 -22.74 -0.97 34.84
CA GLU A 286 -21.42 -0.73 34.27
C GLU A 286 -21.31 0.66 33.64
N HIS A 287 -20.09 1.20 33.60
CA HIS A 287 -19.82 2.48 32.96
C HIS A 287 -20.18 2.46 31.47
N ILE A 288 -20.91 3.49 31.01
CA ILE A 288 -21.42 3.57 29.63
C ILE A 288 -20.35 3.32 28.57
N HIS A 289 -19.19 3.97 28.68
CA HIS A 289 -18.07 3.77 27.74
C HIS A 289 -17.51 2.34 27.69
N VAL A 290 -17.58 1.58 28.79
CA VAL A 290 -17.12 0.19 28.84
C VAL A 290 -18.13 -0.71 28.14
N ARG A 291 -19.43 -0.47 28.37
CA ARG A 291 -20.52 -1.15 27.65
C ARG A 291 -20.48 -0.85 26.16
N SER A 292 -20.38 0.42 25.77
CA SER A 292 -20.26 0.83 24.35
C SER A 292 -19.08 0.15 23.67
N SER A 293 -17.89 0.14 24.29
CA SER A 293 -16.72 -0.55 23.74
C SER A 293 -16.96 -2.04 23.55
N ALA A 294 -17.59 -2.72 24.52
CA ALA A 294 -17.90 -4.14 24.40
C ALA A 294 -18.93 -4.43 23.29
N ILE A 295 -19.98 -3.59 23.14
CA ILE A 295 -20.95 -3.73 22.05
C ILE A 295 -20.28 -3.55 20.68
N VAL A 296 -19.46 -2.50 20.52
CA VAL A 296 -18.74 -2.23 19.27
C VAL A 296 -17.82 -3.40 18.91
N VAL A 297 -17.08 -3.92 19.89
CA VAL A 297 -16.22 -5.10 19.68
C VAL A 297 -17.02 -6.31 19.26
N LEU A 298 -18.14 -6.62 19.93
CA LEU A 298 -19.03 -7.74 19.57
C LEU A 298 -19.58 -7.63 18.16
N GLY A 299 -19.91 -6.40 17.71
CA GLY A 299 -20.31 -6.13 16.33
C GLY A 299 -19.17 -6.29 15.34
N ARG A 300 -17.95 -5.84 15.67
CA ARG A 300 -16.75 -5.97 14.82
C ARG A 300 -16.33 -7.42 14.60
N ILE A 301 -16.43 -8.26 15.63
CA ILE A 301 -16.12 -9.69 15.55
C ILE A 301 -17.31 -10.54 15.06
N GLU A 302 -18.40 -9.90 14.65
CA GLU A 302 -19.59 -10.56 14.11
C GLU A 302 -20.17 -11.67 15.02
N SER A 303 -20.14 -11.46 16.35
CA SER A 303 -20.50 -12.52 17.31
C SER A 303 -21.98 -12.88 17.26
N LYS A 304 -22.26 -14.11 16.82
CA LYS A 304 -23.64 -14.65 16.78
C LYS A 304 -24.19 -14.94 18.17
N GLU A 305 -23.34 -15.28 19.13
CA GLU A 305 -23.72 -15.52 20.52
C GLU A 305 -24.25 -14.25 21.20
N ALA A 306 -23.81 -13.07 20.75
CA ALA A 306 -24.25 -11.79 21.29
C ALA A 306 -25.65 -11.36 20.80
N ILE A 307 -26.17 -11.95 19.72
CA ILE A 307 -27.40 -11.49 19.04
C ILE A 307 -28.58 -11.36 20.01
N GLU A 308 -28.86 -12.39 20.83
CA GLU A 308 -29.98 -12.35 21.79
C GLU A 308 -29.81 -11.20 22.81
N SER A 309 -28.59 -11.01 23.31
CA SER A 309 -28.28 -9.95 24.27
C SER A 309 -28.38 -8.56 23.65
N LEU A 310 -27.94 -8.41 22.39
CA LEU A 310 -28.06 -7.17 21.63
C LEU A 310 -29.52 -6.84 21.32
N ILE A 311 -30.32 -7.83 20.93
CA ILE A 311 -31.78 -7.67 20.74
C ILE A 311 -32.46 -7.25 22.05
N ASN A 312 -32.04 -7.80 23.19
CA ASN A 312 -32.60 -7.35 24.46
C ASN A 312 -32.21 -5.90 24.79
N ILE A 313 -31.00 -5.46 24.43
CA ILE A 313 -30.54 -4.07 24.67
C ILE A 313 -31.35 -3.06 23.86
N ILE A 314 -31.68 -3.35 22.59
CA ILE A 314 -32.44 -2.41 21.74
C ILE A 314 -33.87 -2.18 22.25
N ASP A 315 -34.43 -3.13 23.01
CA ASP A 315 -35.77 -3.03 23.60
C ASP A 315 -35.76 -2.46 25.03
N THR A 316 -34.73 -2.77 25.83
CA THR A 316 -34.76 -2.53 27.29
C THR A 316 -33.88 -1.39 27.79
N ASP A 317 -32.86 -0.97 27.03
CA ASP A 317 -31.93 0.05 27.49
C ASP A 317 -32.56 1.45 27.40
N THR A 318 -32.41 2.26 28.45
CA THR A 318 -32.96 3.61 28.50
C THR A 318 -32.13 4.63 27.73
N ASN A 319 -30.88 4.31 27.39
CA ASN A 319 -29.96 5.20 26.71
C ASN A 319 -30.02 4.99 25.19
N SER A 320 -30.40 6.04 24.45
CA SER A 320 -30.52 6.02 22.98
C SER A 320 -29.20 5.67 22.29
N ASP A 321 -28.06 6.13 22.81
CA ASP A 321 -26.75 5.86 22.21
C ASP A 321 -26.40 4.37 22.32
N ILE A 322 -26.64 3.75 23.48
CA ILE A 322 -26.43 2.31 23.67
C ILE A 322 -27.34 1.50 22.74
N ARG A 323 -28.60 1.91 22.58
CA ARG A 323 -29.53 1.27 21.63
C ARG A 323 -29.01 1.39 20.20
N SER A 324 -28.63 2.57 19.74
CA SER A 324 -28.10 2.80 18.39
C SER A 324 -26.80 2.02 18.14
N ILE A 325 -25.90 1.94 19.12
CA ILE A 325 -24.66 1.15 19.01
C ILE A 325 -24.98 -0.36 18.95
N ALA A 326 -25.96 -0.84 19.72
CA ALA A 326 -26.41 -2.23 19.63
C ALA A 326 -27.06 -2.55 18.29
N ILE A 327 -27.83 -1.62 17.72
CA ILE A 327 -28.39 -1.75 16.37
C ILE A 327 -27.28 -1.77 15.31
N ASP A 328 -26.29 -0.88 15.39
CA ASP A 328 -25.14 -0.86 14.49
C ASP A 328 -24.38 -2.20 14.54
N ALA A 329 -24.17 -2.74 15.75
CA ALA A 329 -23.55 -4.04 15.95
C ALA A 329 -24.37 -5.17 15.31
N LEU A 330 -25.70 -5.20 15.49
CA LEU A 330 -26.58 -6.19 14.84
C LEU A 330 -26.53 -6.10 13.31
N GLY A 331 -26.42 -4.88 12.77
CA GLY A 331 -26.23 -4.64 11.34
C GLY A 331 -24.89 -5.16 10.82
N ARG A 332 -23.79 -4.96 11.56
CA ARG A 332 -22.47 -5.51 11.22
C ARG A 332 -22.41 -7.04 11.31
N ILE A 333 -23.12 -7.63 12.28
CA ILE A 333 -23.27 -9.09 12.41
C ILE A 333 -24.13 -9.69 11.28
N GLU A 334 -24.86 -8.86 10.53
CA GLU A 334 -25.84 -9.28 9.52
C GLU A 334 -26.94 -10.21 10.10
N SER A 335 -27.38 -9.95 11.34
CA SER A 335 -28.31 -10.83 12.04
C SER A 335 -29.71 -10.81 11.42
N LYS A 336 -30.13 -11.95 10.86
CA LYS A 336 -31.50 -12.15 10.37
C LYS A 336 -32.52 -12.25 11.51
N GLU A 337 -32.10 -12.71 12.69
CA GLU A 337 -32.93 -12.74 13.90
C GLU A 337 -33.30 -11.34 14.37
N ALA A 338 -32.45 -10.34 14.09
CA ALA A 338 -32.72 -8.94 14.40
C ALA A 338 -33.69 -8.27 13.43
N VAL A 339 -34.04 -8.87 12.29
CA VAL A 339 -34.91 -8.23 11.29
C VAL A 339 -36.31 -7.88 11.86
N PRO A 340 -37.05 -8.79 12.51
CA PRO A 340 -38.35 -8.44 13.09
C PRO A 340 -38.31 -7.31 14.14
N PRO A 341 -37.41 -7.31 15.14
CA PRO A 341 -37.35 -6.20 16.10
C PRO A 341 -36.86 -4.89 15.46
N LEU A 342 -35.96 -4.94 14.46
CA LEU A 342 -35.58 -3.74 13.72
C LEU A 342 -36.76 -3.17 12.90
N ILE A 343 -37.56 -4.02 12.24
CA ILE A 343 -38.79 -3.58 11.54
C ILE A 343 -39.77 -2.91 12.51
N LYS A 344 -39.91 -3.43 13.73
CA LYS A 344 -40.73 -2.79 14.77
C LYS A 344 -40.21 -1.39 15.13
N ILE A 345 -38.89 -1.23 15.26
CA ILE A 345 -38.26 0.07 15.54
C ILE A 345 -38.48 1.07 14.40
N VAL A 346 -38.28 0.67 13.13
CA VAL A 346 -38.41 1.61 12.01
C VAL A 346 -39.86 2.09 11.79
N THR A 347 -40.84 1.25 12.15
CA THR A 347 -42.27 1.55 12.00
C THR A 347 -42.89 2.27 13.19
N ASP A 348 -42.18 2.37 14.31
CA ASP A 348 -42.60 3.14 15.48
C ASP A 348 -42.24 4.62 15.33
N THR A 349 -43.24 5.46 15.09
CA THR A 349 -43.07 6.90 14.88
C THR A 349 -42.70 7.66 16.15
N ASP A 350 -42.90 7.07 17.33
CA ASP A 350 -42.52 7.69 18.62
C ASP A 350 -41.05 7.42 18.97
N THR A 351 -40.38 6.53 18.24
CA THR A 351 -38.95 6.26 18.43
C THR A 351 -38.10 7.41 17.89
N ASP A 352 -37.06 7.77 18.65
CA ASP A 352 -36.05 8.75 18.28
C ASP A 352 -35.52 8.55 16.84
N VAL A 353 -35.38 9.67 16.12
CA VAL A 353 -35.00 9.70 14.70
C VAL A 353 -33.66 9.00 14.46
N PHE A 354 -32.67 9.17 15.34
CA PHE A 354 -31.36 8.53 15.18
C PHE A 354 -31.43 7.02 15.39
N VAL A 355 -32.24 6.56 16.34
CA VAL A 355 -32.45 5.12 16.57
C VAL A 355 -33.16 4.49 15.37
N ARG A 356 -34.17 5.18 14.80
CA ARG A 356 -34.87 4.71 13.59
C ARG A 356 -33.94 4.64 12.39
N SER A 357 -33.17 5.69 12.11
CA SER A 357 -32.20 5.70 11.01
C SER A 357 -31.13 4.64 11.19
N SER A 358 -30.64 4.41 12.42
CA SER A 358 -29.71 3.32 12.72
C SER A 358 -30.32 1.96 12.39
N ALA A 359 -31.60 1.74 12.72
CA ALA A 359 -32.29 0.49 12.43
C ALA A 359 -32.52 0.28 10.94
N ILE A 360 -32.82 1.34 10.20
CA ILE A 360 -32.93 1.32 8.74
C ILE A 360 -31.58 0.97 8.10
N ASP A 361 -30.50 1.62 8.53
CA ASP A 361 -29.16 1.35 8.03
C ASP A 361 -28.73 -0.10 8.32
N ALA A 362 -29.03 -0.61 9.52
CA ALA A 362 -28.79 -2.01 9.86
C ALA A 362 -29.58 -2.96 8.95
N LEU A 363 -30.86 -2.68 8.66
CA LEU A 363 -31.68 -3.49 7.74
C LEU A 363 -31.12 -3.47 6.30
N GLY A 364 -30.58 -2.33 5.88
CA GLY A 364 -29.87 -2.19 4.60
C GLY A 364 -28.61 -3.05 4.53
N ARG A 365 -27.79 -3.04 5.59
CA ARG A 365 -26.57 -3.88 5.68
C ARG A 365 -26.88 -5.38 5.78
N ILE A 366 -27.96 -5.76 6.46
CA ILE A 366 -28.46 -7.14 6.52
C ILE A 366 -29.01 -7.60 5.16
N GLU A 367 -29.24 -6.68 4.22
CA GLU A 367 -29.89 -6.93 2.92
C GLU A 367 -31.28 -7.57 3.07
N SER A 368 -32.04 -7.13 4.08
CA SER A 368 -33.31 -7.77 4.43
C SER A 368 -34.42 -7.48 3.43
N LYS A 369 -34.81 -8.48 2.64
CA LYS A 369 -35.98 -8.40 1.74
C LYS A 369 -37.30 -8.21 2.50
N GLU A 370 -37.40 -8.71 3.73
CA GLU A 370 -38.57 -8.52 4.58
C GLU A 370 -38.76 -7.04 4.99
N ALA A 371 -37.67 -6.27 5.00
CA ALA A 371 -37.71 -4.84 5.27
C ALA A 371 -38.16 -4.01 4.06
N VAL A 372 -38.22 -4.56 2.85
CA VAL A 372 -38.55 -3.79 1.64
C VAL A 372 -39.95 -3.15 1.72
N PRO A 373 -41.05 -3.87 2.05
CA PRO A 373 -42.35 -3.24 2.17
C PRO A 373 -42.45 -2.11 3.22
N PRO A 374 -41.95 -2.25 4.46
CA PRO A 374 -41.98 -1.15 5.43
C PRO A 374 -41.06 0.00 5.04
N LEU A 375 -39.90 -0.26 4.41
CA LEU A 375 -39.02 0.79 3.89
C LEU A 375 -39.69 1.58 2.76
N ILE A 376 -40.36 0.91 1.80
CA ILE A 376 -41.13 1.60 0.75
C ILE A 376 -42.20 2.51 1.38
N LYS A 377 -42.92 2.03 2.41
CA LYS A 377 -43.92 2.83 3.11
C LYS A 377 -43.31 4.10 3.70
N ILE A 378 -42.18 3.99 4.39
CA ILE A 378 -41.42 5.12 4.96
C ILE A 378 -41.00 6.11 3.87
N VAL A 379 -40.47 5.60 2.76
CA VAL A 379 -39.99 6.41 1.63
C VAL A 379 -41.13 7.21 0.98
N THR A 380 -42.33 6.64 0.89
CA THR A 380 -43.53 7.29 0.30
C THR A 380 -44.31 8.17 1.28
N ASP A 381 -44.01 8.13 2.57
CA ASP A 381 -44.72 8.90 3.59
C ASP A 381 -44.08 10.28 3.74
N THR A 382 -44.71 11.30 3.16
CA THR A 382 -44.22 12.69 3.15
C THR A 382 -44.22 13.35 4.53
N ASP A 383 -44.95 12.80 5.51
CA ASP A 383 -44.92 13.30 6.88
C ASP A 383 -43.72 12.76 7.67
N THR A 384 -42.99 11.77 7.12
CA THR A 384 -41.77 11.25 7.73
C THR A 384 -40.60 12.20 7.54
N ASP A 385 -39.81 12.37 8.61
CA ASP A 385 -38.57 13.14 8.61
C ASP A 385 -37.64 12.79 7.43
N VAL A 386 -37.10 13.83 6.79
CA VAL A 386 -36.29 13.72 5.57
C VAL A 386 -35.07 12.82 5.77
N PHE A 387 -34.42 12.84 6.94
CA PHE A 387 -33.25 11.99 7.21
C PHE A 387 -33.65 10.52 7.26
N VAL A 388 -34.80 10.19 7.86
CA VAL A 388 -35.31 8.82 7.91
C VAL A 388 -35.68 8.32 6.52
N ARG A 389 -36.30 9.18 5.69
CA ARG A 389 -36.63 8.85 4.30
C ARG A 389 -35.38 8.59 3.47
N SER A 390 -34.37 9.46 3.56
CA SER A 390 -33.09 9.29 2.85
C SER A 390 -32.34 8.03 3.29
N SER A 391 -32.31 7.73 4.60
CA SER A 391 -31.80 6.46 5.12
C SER A 391 -32.55 5.27 4.52
N ALA A 392 -33.89 5.33 4.42
CA ALA A 392 -34.69 4.24 3.87
C ALA A 392 -34.46 4.04 2.37
N ILE A 393 -34.32 5.12 1.61
CA ILE A 393 -33.93 5.08 0.19
C ILE A 393 -32.57 4.38 0.04
N ARG A 394 -31.56 4.81 0.79
CA ARG A 394 -30.22 4.20 0.76
C ARG A 394 -30.26 2.72 1.15
N ALA A 395 -31.01 2.35 2.19
CA ALA A 395 -31.18 0.96 2.59
C ALA A 395 -31.81 0.11 1.47
N LEU A 396 -32.82 0.62 0.76
CA LEU A 396 -33.41 -0.06 -0.41
C LEU A 396 -32.39 -0.25 -1.55
N GLY A 397 -31.48 0.71 -1.73
CA GLY A 397 -30.36 0.60 -2.67
C GLY A 397 -29.37 -0.48 -2.28
N ASN A 398 -28.97 -0.54 -1.00
CA ASN A 398 -28.09 -1.59 -0.46
C ASN A 398 -28.72 -2.98 -0.61
N ILE A 399 -30.04 -3.11 -0.38
CA ILE A 399 -30.80 -4.35 -0.59
C ILE A 399 -30.92 -4.72 -2.09
N GLN A 400 -30.61 -3.79 -3.00
CA GLN A 400 -30.80 -3.92 -4.45
C GLN A 400 -32.26 -4.26 -4.83
N SER A 401 -33.21 -3.63 -4.14
CA SER A 401 -34.63 -3.97 -4.30
C SER A 401 -35.22 -3.42 -5.60
N LYS A 402 -35.50 -4.31 -6.56
CA LYS A 402 -36.25 -3.95 -7.78
C LYS A 402 -37.68 -3.50 -7.50
N GLU A 403 -38.27 -3.95 -6.39
CA GLU A 403 -39.60 -3.52 -5.96
C GLU A 403 -39.63 -2.04 -5.53
N ALA A 404 -38.48 -1.47 -5.17
CA ALA A 404 -38.35 -0.05 -4.85
C ALA A 404 -38.29 0.85 -6.09
N VAL A 405 -38.03 0.31 -7.29
CA VAL A 405 -37.88 1.12 -8.51
C VAL A 405 -39.13 1.96 -8.82
N PRO A 406 -40.36 1.42 -8.86
CA PRO A 406 -41.54 2.24 -9.14
C PRO A 406 -41.81 3.34 -8.09
N PRO A 407 -41.73 3.06 -6.77
CA PRO A 407 -41.82 4.12 -5.75
C PRO A 407 -40.74 5.21 -5.87
N LEU A 408 -39.49 4.83 -6.16
CA LEU A 408 -38.40 5.79 -6.35
C LEU A 408 -38.58 6.63 -7.62
N ILE A 409 -39.07 6.03 -8.72
CA ILE A 409 -39.46 6.78 -9.93
C ILE A 409 -40.56 7.80 -9.58
N ASN A 410 -41.56 7.39 -8.80
CA ASN A 410 -42.64 8.30 -8.39
C ASN A 410 -42.10 9.51 -7.61
N ILE A 411 -41.13 9.29 -6.70
CA ILE A 411 -40.46 10.36 -5.95
C ILE A 411 -39.76 11.35 -6.88
N ILE A 412 -38.93 10.87 -7.81
CA ILE A 412 -38.19 11.77 -8.71
C ILE A 412 -39.08 12.48 -9.75
N THR A 413 -40.32 12.04 -9.90
CA THR A 413 -41.33 12.72 -10.74
C THR A 413 -42.30 13.60 -9.96
N ASN A 414 -42.23 13.59 -8.63
CA ASN A 414 -43.16 14.36 -7.79
C ASN A 414 -42.68 15.81 -7.63
N THR A 415 -43.54 16.76 -7.99
CA THR A 415 -43.23 18.18 -7.88
C THR A 415 -43.24 18.62 -6.42
N GLY A 416 -42.19 19.31 -5.95
CA GLY A 416 -42.11 19.87 -4.61
C GLY A 416 -41.61 18.90 -3.52
N GLU A 417 -40.98 17.79 -3.94
CA GLU A 417 -40.24 16.90 -3.04
C GLU A 417 -38.95 17.55 -2.54
N ASP A 418 -38.46 17.09 -1.39
CA ASP A 418 -37.21 17.56 -0.80
C ASP A 418 -35.98 17.18 -1.67
N ILE A 419 -35.03 18.12 -1.81
CA ILE A 419 -33.86 17.98 -2.69
C ILE A 419 -32.99 16.78 -2.26
N ASP A 420 -32.77 16.56 -0.96
CA ASP A 420 -31.93 15.48 -0.46
C ASP A 420 -32.56 14.11 -0.76
N VAL A 421 -33.89 14.04 -0.65
CA VAL A 421 -34.68 12.84 -0.96
C VAL A 421 -34.65 12.54 -2.46
N LEU A 422 -34.79 13.56 -3.31
CA LEU A 422 -34.69 13.45 -4.77
C LEU A 422 -33.31 12.93 -5.20
N CYS A 423 -32.24 13.57 -4.71
CA CYS A 423 -30.87 13.18 -5.02
C CYS A 423 -30.57 11.75 -4.55
N SER A 424 -31.02 11.38 -3.34
CA SER A 424 -30.89 10.01 -2.83
C SER A 424 -31.62 8.99 -3.70
N ALA A 425 -32.84 9.30 -4.17
CA ALA A 425 -33.62 8.42 -5.02
C ALA A 425 -32.96 8.23 -6.40
N ILE A 426 -32.45 9.31 -7.00
CA ILE A 426 -31.69 9.26 -8.26
C ILE A 426 -30.45 8.38 -8.11
N GLU A 427 -29.65 8.59 -7.05
CA GLU A 427 -28.44 7.81 -6.79
C GLU A 427 -28.75 6.32 -6.65
N VAL A 428 -29.79 5.97 -5.89
CA VAL A 428 -30.17 4.57 -5.70
C VAL A 428 -30.67 3.91 -6.99
N LEU A 429 -31.40 4.65 -7.85
CA LEU A 429 -31.82 4.13 -9.15
C LEU A 429 -30.63 3.79 -10.06
N VAL A 430 -29.53 4.52 -9.94
CA VAL A 430 -28.26 4.20 -10.62
C VAL A 430 -27.61 2.95 -10.03
N ASN A 431 -27.54 2.86 -8.70
CA ASN A 431 -26.93 1.71 -8.01
C ASN A 431 -27.69 0.40 -8.29
N ILE A 432 -29.01 0.47 -8.49
CA ILE A 432 -29.85 -0.67 -8.90
C ILE A 432 -29.72 -0.98 -10.41
N GLU A 433 -29.01 -0.15 -11.17
CA GLU A 433 -28.87 -0.21 -12.63
C GLU A 433 -30.23 -0.21 -13.37
N SER A 434 -31.19 0.56 -12.84
CA SER A 434 -32.55 0.54 -13.38
C SER A 434 -32.65 1.30 -14.71
N LYS A 435 -32.74 0.55 -15.81
CA LYS A 435 -33.05 1.13 -17.13
C LYS A 435 -34.43 1.78 -17.19
N GLU A 436 -35.35 1.38 -16.31
CA GLU A 436 -36.69 1.99 -16.20
C GLU A 436 -36.61 3.44 -15.70
N ALA A 437 -35.51 3.82 -15.04
CA ALA A 437 -35.28 5.21 -14.61
C ALA A 437 -34.83 6.12 -15.76
N VAL A 438 -34.38 5.59 -16.90
CA VAL A 438 -33.85 6.42 -18.01
C VAL A 438 -34.88 7.44 -18.52
N PRO A 439 -36.14 7.07 -18.86
CA PRO A 439 -37.10 8.06 -19.34
C PRO A 439 -37.48 9.14 -18.30
N PRO A 440 -37.74 8.81 -17.01
CA PRO A 440 -37.90 9.81 -15.95
C PRO A 440 -36.69 10.73 -15.78
N LEU A 441 -35.46 10.19 -15.81
CA LEU A 441 -34.23 10.98 -15.71
C LEU A 441 -34.06 11.92 -16.91
N ILE A 442 -34.37 11.45 -18.13
CA ILE A 442 -34.41 12.30 -19.33
C ILE A 442 -35.43 13.43 -19.14
N ASN A 443 -36.61 13.14 -18.59
CA ASN A 443 -37.64 14.15 -18.34
C ASN A 443 -37.12 15.25 -17.40
N ILE A 444 -36.46 14.88 -16.29
CA ILE A 444 -35.85 15.83 -15.34
C ILE A 444 -34.89 16.77 -16.07
N ILE A 445 -33.96 16.24 -16.87
CA ILE A 445 -32.95 17.06 -17.55
C ILE A 445 -33.50 17.89 -18.72
N THR A 446 -34.72 17.59 -19.19
CA THR A 446 -35.40 18.36 -20.25
C THR A 446 -36.42 19.36 -19.71
N ASN A 447 -36.79 19.26 -18.42
CA ASN A 447 -37.75 20.16 -17.81
C ASN A 447 -37.09 21.48 -17.41
N THR A 448 -37.73 22.59 -17.77
CA THR A 448 -37.24 23.93 -17.42
C THR A 448 -37.57 24.27 -15.97
N GLY A 449 -36.58 24.65 -15.18
CA GLY A 449 -36.77 25.17 -13.81
C GLY A 449 -36.59 24.17 -12.67
N GLU A 450 -36.00 23.00 -12.94
CA GLU A 450 -35.53 22.07 -11.91
C GLU A 450 -34.33 22.65 -11.15
N ASP A 451 -34.13 22.17 -9.93
CA ASP A 451 -32.98 22.53 -9.10
C ASP A 451 -31.66 22.00 -9.72
N ILE A 452 -30.58 22.78 -9.60
CA ILE A 452 -29.28 22.48 -10.23
C ILE A 452 -28.71 21.16 -9.69
N ASP A 453 -28.85 20.87 -8.38
CA ASP A 453 -28.32 19.65 -7.77
C ASP A 453 -29.06 18.41 -8.28
N VAL A 454 -30.37 18.52 -8.47
CA VAL A 454 -31.23 17.47 -9.02
C VAL A 454 -30.89 17.22 -10.49
N LEU A 455 -30.71 18.28 -11.28
CA LEU A 455 -30.30 18.22 -12.68
C LEU A 455 -28.94 17.54 -12.83
N CYS A 456 -27.92 17.99 -12.10
CA CYS A 456 -26.58 17.42 -12.11
C CYS A 456 -26.58 15.95 -11.67
N SER A 457 -27.40 15.59 -10.67
CA SER A 457 -27.58 14.21 -10.24
C SER A 457 -28.20 13.35 -11.32
N ALA A 458 -29.24 13.82 -12.01
CA ALA A 458 -29.88 13.09 -13.11
C ALA A 458 -28.96 12.93 -14.33
N ILE A 459 -28.19 13.97 -14.68
CA ILE A 459 -27.20 13.92 -15.76
C ILE A 459 -26.10 12.89 -15.45
N ARG A 460 -25.53 12.95 -14.23
CA ARG A 460 -24.51 11.98 -13.77
C ARG A 460 -25.06 10.56 -13.77
N ALA A 461 -26.31 10.38 -13.35
CA ALA A 461 -27.00 9.11 -13.37
C ALA A 461 -27.07 8.52 -14.80
N LEU A 462 -27.49 9.32 -15.78
CA LEU A 462 -27.57 8.90 -17.18
C LEU A 462 -26.19 8.54 -17.78
N GLY A 463 -25.15 9.28 -17.40
CA GLY A 463 -23.76 8.98 -17.77
C GLY A 463 -23.26 7.66 -17.20
N ASN A 464 -23.53 7.40 -15.92
CA ASN A 464 -23.14 6.16 -15.23
C ASN A 464 -23.91 4.93 -15.73
N ILE A 465 -25.20 5.09 -16.06
CA ILE A 465 -26.01 4.05 -16.73
C ILE A 465 -25.54 3.81 -18.17
N GLN A 466 -24.68 4.69 -18.72
CA GLN A 466 -24.21 4.68 -20.10
C GLN A 466 -25.37 4.68 -21.12
N SER A 467 -26.43 5.45 -20.82
CA SER A 467 -27.63 5.47 -21.64
C SER A 467 -27.40 6.17 -22.98
N LYS A 468 -27.43 5.42 -24.08
CA LYS A 468 -27.37 5.97 -25.44
C LYS A 468 -28.59 6.83 -25.79
N GLU A 469 -29.74 6.55 -25.19
CA GLU A 469 -30.97 7.32 -25.38
C GLU A 469 -30.85 8.74 -24.80
N ALA A 470 -29.98 8.93 -23.81
CA ALA A 470 -29.71 10.23 -23.21
C ALA A 470 -28.74 11.09 -24.03
N VAL A 471 -28.05 10.54 -25.04
CA VAL A 471 -27.04 11.28 -25.81
C VAL A 471 -27.63 12.54 -26.47
N PRO A 472 -28.76 12.50 -27.21
CA PRO A 472 -29.30 13.70 -27.83
C PRO A 472 -29.76 14.77 -26.80
N PRO A 473 -30.50 14.44 -25.72
CA PRO A 473 -30.78 15.39 -24.64
C PRO A 473 -29.52 15.98 -24.00
N LEU A 474 -28.50 15.16 -23.71
CA LEU A 474 -27.24 15.63 -23.13
C LEU A 474 -26.48 16.57 -24.06
N ILE A 475 -26.48 16.32 -25.38
CA ILE A 475 -25.90 17.23 -26.38
C ILE A 475 -26.62 18.59 -26.39
N ASN A 476 -27.92 18.64 -26.11
CA ASN A 476 -28.63 19.92 -25.99
C ASN A 476 -28.18 20.69 -24.73
N ILE A 477 -27.95 19.98 -23.63
CA ILE A 477 -27.60 20.55 -22.31
C ILE A 477 -26.16 21.08 -22.25
N ILE A 478 -25.26 20.64 -23.14
CA ILE A 478 -23.90 21.24 -23.17
C ILE A 478 -23.90 22.75 -23.48
N THR A 479 -25.05 23.30 -23.90
CA THR A 479 -25.25 24.75 -24.13
C THR A 479 -26.05 25.43 -23.02
N ASP A 480 -26.26 24.77 -21.88
CA ASP A 480 -26.99 25.34 -20.74
C ASP A 480 -26.30 26.60 -20.20
N THR A 481 -27.08 27.51 -19.60
CA THR A 481 -26.54 28.72 -18.98
C THR A 481 -25.67 28.42 -17.77
N ASP A 482 -25.95 27.34 -17.05
CA ASP A 482 -25.23 26.95 -15.84
C ASP A 482 -23.98 26.11 -16.16
N THR A 483 -22.85 26.50 -15.58
CA THR A 483 -21.54 25.87 -15.85
C THR A 483 -21.43 24.45 -15.31
N ASP A 484 -22.05 24.17 -14.16
CA ASP A 484 -22.00 22.85 -13.52
C ASP A 484 -22.89 21.85 -14.29
N VAL A 485 -24.05 22.32 -14.76
CA VAL A 485 -24.94 21.56 -15.64
C VAL A 485 -24.23 21.21 -16.96
N ARG A 486 -23.58 22.19 -17.62
CA ARG A 486 -22.79 21.94 -18.84
C ARG A 486 -21.70 20.91 -18.62
N SER A 487 -20.89 21.10 -17.58
CA SER A 487 -19.75 20.23 -17.28
C SER A 487 -20.19 18.81 -16.93
N SER A 488 -21.31 18.67 -16.21
CA SER A 488 -21.93 17.38 -15.92
C SER A 488 -22.38 16.67 -17.19
N ALA A 489 -23.01 17.38 -18.13
CA ALA A 489 -23.48 16.79 -19.38
C ALA A 489 -22.32 16.33 -20.27
N ILE A 490 -21.28 17.14 -20.36
CA ILE A 490 -20.05 16.81 -21.09
C ILE A 490 -19.37 15.57 -20.51
N ARG A 491 -19.21 15.50 -19.19
CA ARG A 491 -18.63 14.34 -18.52
C ARG A 491 -19.48 13.09 -18.72
N ALA A 492 -20.82 13.21 -18.65
CA ALA A 492 -21.73 12.11 -18.94
C ALA A 492 -21.54 11.58 -20.37
N LEU A 493 -21.39 12.46 -21.37
CA LEU A 493 -21.13 12.07 -22.76
C LEU A 493 -19.77 11.37 -22.93
N GLY A 494 -18.74 11.82 -22.20
CA GLY A 494 -17.43 11.15 -22.13
C GLY A 494 -17.53 9.75 -21.52
N ASN A 495 -18.26 9.59 -20.42
CA ASN A 495 -18.49 8.30 -19.76
C ASN A 495 -19.31 7.33 -20.64
N ILE A 496 -20.27 7.84 -21.41
CA ILE A 496 -21.02 7.07 -22.42
C ILE A 496 -20.11 6.68 -23.61
N GLN A 497 -18.97 7.36 -23.77
CA GLN A 497 -18.06 7.25 -24.92
C GLN A 497 -18.76 7.52 -26.26
N SER A 498 -19.65 8.52 -26.27
CA SER A 498 -20.47 8.82 -27.45
C SER A 498 -19.68 9.50 -28.55
N LYS A 499 -19.54 8.83 -29.70
CA LYS A 499 -18.94 9.43 -30.91
C LYS A 499 -19.79 10.56 -31.50
N GLU A 500 -21.10 10.53 -31.28
CA GLU A 500 -22.01 11.59 -31.73
C GLU A 500 -21.76 12.91 -31.00
N ALA A 501 -21.17 12.86 -29.80
CA ALA A 501 -20.79 14.04 -29.03
C ALA A 501 -19.46 14.66 -29.51
N VAL A 502 -18.66 13.98 -30.34
CA VAL A 502 -17.34 14.49 -30.74
C VAL A 502 -17.42 15.85 -31.45
N PRO A 503 -18.27 16.07 -32.48
CA PRO A 503 -18.32 17.38 -33.14
C PRO A 503 -18.79 18.52 -32.21
N PRO A 504 -19.86 18.35 -31.40
CA PRO A 504 -20.22 19.37 -30.41
C PRO A 504 -19.13 19.64 -29.36
N LEU A 505 -18.42 18.62 -28.88
CA LEU A 505 -17.29 18.78 -27.95
C LEU A 505 -16.11 19.50 -28.61
N ILE A 506 -15.81 19.22 -29.89
CA ILE A 506 -14.80 19.97 -30.65
C ILE A 506 -15.16 21.45 -30.71
N ASN A 507 -16.43 21.79 -30.99
CA ASN A 507 -16.86 23.18 -31.01
C ASN A 507 -16.61 23.88 -29.67
N ILE A 508 -16.92 23.23 -28.55
CA ILE A 508 -16.68 23.74 -27.19
C ILE A 508 -15.20 24.03 -26.93
N ILE A 509 -14.30 23.10 -27.28
CA ILE A 509 -12.87 23.30 -26.99
C ILE A 509 -12.24 24.37 -27.88
N THR A 510 -12.81 24.62 -29.06
CA THR A 510 -12.36 25.66 -30.00
C THR A 510 -12.95 27.04 -29.73
N ASP A 511 -14.05 27.12 -28.99
CA ASP A 511 -14.66 28.39 -28.61
C ASP A 511 -13.91 29.00 -27.42
N THR A 512 -13.17 30.08 -27.68
CA THR A 512 -12.34 30.76 -26.68
C THR A 512 -13.14 31.55 -25.66
N ASP A 513 -14.42 31.85 -25.95
CA ASP A 513 -15.30 32.56 -25.02
C ASP A 513 -15.95 31.60 -24.01
N THR A 514 -15.81 30.29 -24.21
CA THR A 514 -16.33 29.28 -23.28
C THR A 514 -15.51 29.21 -21.99
N ASP A 515 -16.21 29.08 -20.87
CA ASP A 515 -15.63 28.88 -19.53
C ASP A 515 -14.55 27.78 -19.51
N VAL A 516 -13.45 28.06 -18.80
CA VAL A 516 -12.26 27.21 -18.72
C VAL A 516 -12.59 25.81 -18.22
N PHE A 517 -13.44 25.66 -17.20
CA PHE A 517 -13.79 24.36 -16.64
C PHE A 517 -14.62 23.51 -17.61
N VAL A 518 -15.49 24.15 -18.38
CA VAL A 518 -16.30 23.51 -19.42
C VAL A 518 -15.41 23.03 -20.56
N ARG A 519 -14.45 23.86 -21.00
CA ARG A 519 -13.46 23.47 -22.03
C ARG A 519 -12.63 22.28 -21.58
N ARG A 520 -12.12 22.29 -20.35
CA ARG A 520 -11.37 21.15 -19.77
C ARG A 520 -12.22 19.88 -19.75
N SER A 521 -13.44 19.97 -19.25
CA SER A 521 -14.37 18.82 -19.23
C SER A 521 -14.57 18.24 -20.64
N ALA A 522 -14.66 19.09 -21.67
CA ALA A 522 -14.85 18.65 -23.05
C ALA A 522 -13.60 18.00 -23.62
N ILE A 523 -12.42 18.51 -23.29
CA ILE A 523 -11.13 17.90 -23.65
C ILE A 523 -10.97 16.53 -23.00
N ASP A 524 -11.23 16.43 -21.71
CA ASP A 524 -11.15 15.18 -20.96
C ASP A 524 -12.13 14.14 -21.53
N ALA A 525 -13.36 14.57 -21.86
CA ALA A 525 -14.35 13.73 -22.53
C ALA A 525 -13.85 13.23 -23.90
N LEU A 526 -13.20 14.07 -24.70
CA LEU A 526 -12.61 13.67 -25.99
C LEU A 526 -11.44 12.68 -25.83
N GLY A 527 -10.62 12.87 -24.80
CA GLY A 527 -9.56 11.93 -24.40
C GLY A 527 -10.13 10.57 -23.99
N ASN A 528 -11.19 10.56 -23.18
CA ASN A 528 -11.90 9.35 -22.74
C ASN A 528 -12.61 8.62 -23.90
N ILE A 529 -13.13 9.37 -24.87
CA ILE A 529 -13.67 8.83 -26.14
C ILE A 529 -12.55 8.28 -27.04
N GLN A 530 -11.29 8.70 -26.82
CA GLN A 530 -10.12 8.43 -27.65
C GLN A 530 -10.32 8.87 -29.10
N SER A 531 -10.91 10.05 -29.29
CA SER A 531 -11.26 10.55 -30.62
C SER A 531 -10.05 11.05 -31.40
N LYS A 532 -9.68 10.34 -32.48
CA LYS A 532 -8.64 10.80 -33.42
C LYS A 532 -9.02 12.09 -34.15
N GLU A 533 -10.31 12.34 -34.33
CA GLU A 533 -10.82 13.57 -34.96
C GLU A 533 -10.53 14.82 -34.10
N ALA A 534 -10.34 14.64 -32.78
CA ALA A 534 -9.98 15.71 -31.87
C ALA A 534 -8.47 16.05 -31.87
N VAL A 535 -7.61 15.21 -32.46
CA VAL A 535 -6.15 15.44 -32.43
C VAL A 535 -5.74 16.78 -33.04
N PRO A 536 -6.20 17.19 -34.24
CA PRO A 536 -5.80 18.49 -34.79
C PRO A 536 -6.29 19.69 -33.96
N PRO A 537 -7.55 19.75 -33.49
CA PRO A 537 -8.00 20.78 -32.55
C PRO A 537 -7.20 20.82 -31.23
N LEU A 538 -6.88 19.66 -30.65
CA LEU A 538 -6.07 19.58 -29.43
C LEU A 538 -4.64 20.07 -29.65
N ILE A 539 -4.02 19.73 -30.79
CA ILE A 539 -2.71 20.28 -31.19
C ILE A 539 -2.78 21.81 -31.26
N ASN A 540 -3.82 22.37 -31.88
CA ASN A 540 -3.99 23.82 -31.98
C ASN A 540 -4.09 24.48 -30.59
N ILE A 541 -4.78 23.85 -29.64
CA ILE A 541 -4.89 24.32 -28.24
C ILE A 541 -3.53 24.34 -27.56
N ILE A 542 -2.76 23.24 -27.62
CA ILE A 542 -1.47 23.18 -26.93
C ILE A 542 -0.44 24.13 -27.54
N THR A 543 -0.55 24.47 -28.84
CA THR A 543 0.35 25.41 -29.51
C THR A 543 -0.04 26.88 -29.35
N ASN A 544 -1.25 27.17 -28.87
CA ASN A 544 -1.72 28.54 -28.67
C ASN A 544 -1.42 29.00 -27.24
N THR A 545 -0.35 29.78 -27.08
CA THR A 545 0.13 30.31 -25.79
C THR A 545 -0.84 31.26 -25.10
N ASP A 546 -1.78 31.86 -25.82
CA ASP A 546 -2.83 32.70 -25.22
C ASP A 546 -3.93 31.87 -24.54
N THR A 547 -3.92 30.54 -24.71
CA THR A 547 -4.89 29.64 -24.08
C THR A 547 -4.54 29.41 -22.62
N ASP A 548 -5.57 29.40 -21.77
CA ASP A 548 -5.44 29.05 -20.35
C ASP A 548 -4.61 27.78 -20.11
N VAL A 549 -3.70 27.86 -19.13
CA VAL A 549 -2.72 26.83 -18.80
C VAL A 549 -3.39 25.50 -18.47
N PHE A 550 -4.49 25.51 -17.72
CA PHE A 550 -5.19 24.27 -17.36
C PHE A 550 -5.89 23.63 -18.55
N VAL A 551 -6.34 24.43 -19.51
CA VAL A 551 -6.90 23.92 -20.76
C VAL A 551 -5.83 23.27 -21.63
N ARG A 552 -4.64 23.88 -21.70
CA ARG A 552 -3.49 23.32 -22.43
C ARG A 552 -3.00 22.02 -21.80
N HIS A 553 -2.91 21.97 -20.47
CA HIS A 553 -2.62 20.75 -19.71
C HIS A 553 -3.60 19.63 -20.07
N SER A 554 -4.91 19.83 -19.90
CA SER A 554 -5.92 18.82 -20.27
C SER A 554 -5.77 18.36 -21.72
N ALA A 555 -5.42 19.26 -22.65
CA ALA A 555 -5.25 18.91 -24.06
C ALA A 555 -4.02 18.02 -24.29
N ILE A 556 -2.92 18.24 -23.57
CA ILE A 556 -1.74 17.38 -23.59
C ILE A 556 -2.11 15.98 -23.07
N ASP A 557 -2.80 15.90 -21.94
CA ASP A 557 -3.24 14.62 -21.36
C ASP A 557 -4.17 13.85 -22.30
N ALA A 558 -5.13 14.54 -22.91
CA ALA A 558 -6.01 13.94 -23.91
C ALA A 558 -5.22 13.38 -25.10
N LEU A 559 -4.19 14.09 -25.58
CA LEU A 559 -3.30 13.59 -26.65
C LEU A 559 -2.48 12.37 -26.21
N GLY A 560 -2.04 12.33 -24.95
CA GLY A 560 -1.39 11.17 -24.33
C GLY A 560 -2.31 9.96 -24.24
N ASN A 561 -3.56 10.16 -23.77
CA ASN A 561 -4.60 9.12 -23.71
C ASN A 561 -4.98 8.58 -25.09
N ILE A 562 -4.95 9.44 -26.12
CA ILE A 562 -5.13 9.04 -27.53
C ILE A 562 -3.87 8.33 -28.09
N GLN A 563 -2.71 8.48 -27.44
CA GLN A 563 -1.39 8.02 -27.90
C GLN A 563 -1.01 8.58 -29.28
N SER A 564 -1.28 9.87 -29.49
CA SER A 564 -1.06 10.50 -30.79
C SER A 564 0.41 10.78 -31.07
N LYS A 565 1.01 10.03 -32.02
CA LYS A 565 2.36 10.32 -32.52
C LYS A 565 2.45 11.66 -33.26
N GLU A 566 1.33 12.15 -33.80
CA GLU A 566 1.25 13.46 -34.47
C GLU A 566 1.48 14.61 -33.47
N ALA A 567 1.26 14.38 -32.17
CA ALA A 567 1.52 15.36 -31.12
C ALA A 567 3.00 15.47 -30.73
N VAL A 568 3.87 14.52 -31.12
CA VAL A 568 5.28 14.51 -30.69
C VAL A 568 6.03 15.78 -31.08
N PRO A 569 6.00 16.27 -32.35
CA PRO A 569 6.71 17.50 -32.69
C PRO A 569 6.18 18.76 -31.97
N PRO A 570 4.85 18.99 -31.86
CA PRO A 570 4.31 20.07 -31.02
C PRO A 570 4.72 19.99 -29.55
N LEU A 571 4.71 18.79 -28.94
CA LEU A 571 5.12 18.60 -27.55
C LEU A 571 6.62 18.87 -27.36
N ILE A 572 7.47 18.49 -28.33
CA ILE A 572 8.89 18.84 -28.32
C ILE A 572 9.06 20.36 -28.34
N ASN A 573 8.31 21.08 -29.17
CA ASN A 573 8.39 22.54 -29.22
C ASN A 573 8.04 23.17 -27.87
N ILE A 574 6.99 22.67 -27.20
CA ILE A 574 6.56 23.13 -25.86
C ILE A 574 7.71 22.96 -24.85
N ILE A 575 8.32 21.77 -24.77
CA ILE A 575 9.39 21.52 -23.78
C ILE A 575 10.70 22.27 -24.07
N THR A 576 10.82 22.86 -25.26
CA THR A 576 11.96 23.72 -25.63
C THR A 576 11.69 25.22 -25.47
N ASP A 577 10.45 25.61 -25.13
CA ASP A 577 10.10 27.00 -24.91
C ASP A 577 10.42 27.41 -23.46
N THR A 578 11.40 28.30 -23.30
CA THR A 578 11.88 28.75 -21.98
C THR A 578 10.93 29.72 -21.28
N GLY A 579 9.89 30.21 -21.96
CA GLY A 579 8.86 31.08 -21.38
C GLY A 579 7.58 30.36 -20.97
N GLU A 580 7.55 29.03 -21.08
CA GLU A 580 6.35 28.22 -20.91
C GLU A 580 5.99 27.94 -19.44
N ASP A 581 4.70 27.69 -19.19
CA ASP A 581 4.21 27.31 -17.88
C ASP A 581 4.71 25.92 -17.43
N ILE A 582 5.10 25.82 -16.16
CA ILE A 582 5.72 24.62 -15.59
C ILE A 582 4.80 23.38 -15.65
N ASP A 583 3.49 23.55 -15.46
CA ASP A 583 2.56 22.43 -15.45
C ASP A 583 2.36 21.88 -16.87
N VAL A 584 2.36 22.76 -17.87
CA VAL A 584 2.30 22.41 -19.29
C VAL A 584 3.57 21.68 -19.72
N LEU A 585 4.74 22.18 -19.29
CA LEU A 585 6.02 21.52 -19.53
C LEU A 585 6.06 20.11 -18.93
N CYS A 586 5.69 19.96 -17.66
CA CYS A 586 5.63 18.68 -16.95
C CYS A 586 4.74 17.67 -17.69
N SER A 587 3.53 18.08 -18.07
CA SER A 587 2.58 17.25 -18.80
C SER A 587 3.13 16.80 -20.15
N ALA A 588 3.78 17.71 -20.89
CA ALA A 588 4.35 17.39 -22.20
C ALA A 588 5.49 16.37 -22.10
N ILE A 589 6.38 16.51 -21.10
CA ILE A 589 7.47 15.56 -20.86
C ILE A 589 6.92 14.18 -20.50
N GLU A 590 5.93 14.12 -19.60
CA GLU A 590 5.33 12.86 -19.18
C GLU A 590 4.72 12.11 -20.37
N VAL A 591 3.95 12.82 -21.21
CA VAL A 591 3.37 12.24 -22.43
C VAL A 591 4.47 11.76 -23.40
N LEU A 592 5.55 12.52 -23.59
CA LEU A 592 6.68 12.11 -24.44
C LEU A 592 7.38 10.85 -23.92
N GLY A 593 7.55 10.74 -22.60
CA GLY A 593 8.09 9.55 -21.93
C GLY A 593 7.18 8.33 -22.09
N ASN A 594 5.88 8.50 -21.90
CA ASN A 594 4.87 7.45 -22.03
C ASN A 594 4.70 6.95 -23.48
N ILE A 595 4.82 7.85 -24.46
CA ILE A 595 4.86 7.50 -25.89
C ILE A 595 6.22 6.87 -26.29
N GLN A 596 7.22 6.92 -25.41
CA GLN A 596 8.59 6.45 -25.63
C GLN A 596 9.24 7.12 -26.86
N SER A 597 9.06 8.43 -26.99
CA SER A 597 9.57 9.18 -28.13
C SER A 597 11.09 9.35 -28.07
N LYS A 598 11.82 8.64 -28.94
CA LYS A 598 13.28 8.82 -29.09
C LYS A 598 13.65 10.22 -29.59
N GLU A 599 12.75 10.88 -30.30
CA GLU A 599 12.95 12.25 -30.79
C GLU A 599 13.00 13.28 -29.64
N ALA A 600 12.40 12.95 -28.49
CA ALA A 600 12.43 13.80 -27.30
C ALA A 600 13.73 13.70 -26.50
N VAL A 601 14.59 12.72 -26.76
CA VAL A 601 15.82 12.49 -25.97
C VAL A 601 16.74 13.72 -25.93
N PRO A 602 17.10 14.38 -27.05
CA PRO A 602 17.99 15.53 -26.98
C PRO A 602 17.39 16.73 -26.22
N PRO A 603 16.12 17.14 -26.45
CA PRO A 603 15.47 18.14 -25.61
C PRO A 603 15.41 17.79 -24.12
N LEU A 604 15.09 16.54 -23.78
CA LEU A 604 15.06 16.08 -22.39
C LEU A 604 16.46 16.11 -21.74
N ILE A 605 17.50 15.76 -22.49
CA ILE A 605 18.90 15.90 -22.03
C ILE A 605 19.20 17.37 -21.71
N ASN A 606 18.81 18.31 -22.59
CA ASN A 606 19.04 19.73 -22.34
C ASN A 606 18.41 20.19 -21.02
N ILE A 607 17.15 19.80 -20.76
CA ILE A 607 16.43 20.11 -19.51
C ILE A 607 17.19 19.59 -18.30
N ILE A 608 17.67 18.34 -18.34
CA ILE A 608 18.38 17.78 -17.17
C ILE A 608 19.81 18.32 -16.99
N THR A 609 20.38 18.97 -18.01
CA THR A 609 21.72 19.59 -17.95
C THR A 609 21.68 21.08 -17.64
N ASP A 610 20.52 21.72 -17.74
CA ASP A 610 20.37 23.15 -17.46
C ASP A 610 20.25 23.36 -15.95
N THR A 611 21.22 24.08 -15.39
CA THR A 611 21.37 24.33 -13.95
C THR A 611 20.26 25.20 -13.37
N ASP A 612 19.57 25.97 -14.22
CA ASP A 612 18.50 26.87 -13.79
C ASP A 612 17.11 26.20 -13.83
N THR A 613 17.05 24.91 -14.17
CA THR A 613 15.81 24.14 -14.32
C THR A 613 15.10 23.88 -12.99
N ASN A 614 13.78 24.01 -13.00
CA ASN A 614 12.93 23.67 -11.86
C ASN A 614 13.07 22.19 -11.46
N SER A 615 13.12 21.91 -10.14
CA SER A 615 13.30 20.55 -9.61
C SER A 615 12.23 19.56 -10.07
N SER A 616 10.97 19.99 -10.18
CA SER A 616 9.87 19.13 -10.60
C SER A 616 10.01 18.72 -12.07
N LEU A 617 10.41 19.68 -12.91
CA LEU A 617 10.65 19.43 -14.34
C LEU A 617 11.83 18.48 -14.55
N LEU A 618 12.88 18.66 -13.77
CA LEU A 618 14.07 17.82 -13.76
C LEU A 618 13.74 16.37 -13.40
N GLU A 619 12.95 16.15 -12.34
CA GLU A 619 12.52 14.81 -11.93
C GLU A 619 11.73 14.08 -13.03
N ILE A 620 10.77 14.76 -13.66
CA ILE A 620 9.92 14.16 -14.70
C ILE A 620 10.74 13.88 -15.97
N ALA A 621 11.65 14.78 -16.35
CA ALA A 621 12.55 14.58 -17.49
C ALA A 621 13.45 13.35 -17.31
N ILE A 622 14.00 13.14 -16.11
CA ILE A 622 14.82 11.96 -15.80
C ILE A 622 14.00 10.68 -15.89
N ARG A 623 12.77 10.66 -15.34
CA ARG A 623 11.86 9.51 -15.45
C ARG A 623 11.55 9.21 -16.91
N ALA A 624 11.23 10.24 -17.70
CA ALA A 624 10.97 10.09 -19.14
C ALA A 624 12.19 9.48 -19.87
N LEU A 625 13.41 9.94 -19.59
CA LEU A 625 14.64 9.37 -20.17
C LEU A 625 14.87 7.91 -19.77
N GLY A 626 14.59 7.56 -18.51
CA GLY A 626 14.61 6.17 -18.03
C GLY A 626 13.59 5.29 -18.74
N ASN A 627 12.36 5.78 -18.94
CA ASN A 627 11.29 5.08 -19.66
C ASN A 627 11.59 4.90 -21.16
N ILE A 628 12.27 5.88 -21.78
CA ILE A 628 12.75 5.79 -23.17
C ILE A 628 13.95 4.84 -23.30
N GLN A 629 14.66 4.55 -22.19
CA GLN A 629 15.86 3.71 -22.12
C GLN A 629 17.02 4.21 -23.02
N SER A 630 17.23 5.53 -23.05
CA SER A 630 18.28 6.13 -23.89
C SER A 630 19.66 6.10 -23.23
N LYS A 631 20.62 5.40 -23.84
CA LYS A 631 22.04 5.42 -23.42
C LYS A 631 22.68 6.81 -23.46
N GLU A 632 22.12 7.74 -24.26
CA GLU A 632 22.62 9.11 -24.38
C GLU A 632 22.39 9.91 -23.09
N ALA A 633 21.42 9.49 -22.27
CA ALA A 633 21.13 10.11 -20.98
C ALA A 633 22.13 9.72 -19.88
N VAL A 634 22.95 8.68 -20.07
CA VAL A 634 23.84 8.17 -19.01
C VAL A 634 24.83 9.23 -18.51
N PRO A 635 25.61 9.93 -19.37
CA PRO A 635 26.55 10.93 -18.87
C PRO A 635 25.88 12.11 -18.12
N PRO A 636 24.78 12.70 -18.62
CA PRO A 636 24.02 13.70 -17.86
C PRO A 636 23.49 13.21 -16.50
N LEU A 637 22.95 11.99 -16.43
CA LEU A 637 22.44 11.41 -15.18
C LEU A 637 23.56 11.21 -14.15
N ILE A 638 24.76 10.84 -14.58
CA ILE A 638 25.93 10.72 -13.69
C ILE A 638 26.26 12.08 -13.07
N ASN A 639 26.26 13.15 -13.87
CA ASN A 639 26.57 14.49 -13.36
C ASN A 639 25.62 14.87 -12.22
N ILE A 640 24.32 14.61 -12.37
CA ILE A 640 23.30 14.86 -11.34
C ILE A 640 23.60 14.04 -10.08
N ILE A 641 23.98 12.77 -10.24
CA ILE A 641 24.28 11.90 -9.11
C ILE A 641 25.55 12.33 -8.36
N THR A 642 26.55 12.84 -9.07
CA THR A 642 27.82 13.29 -8.49
C THR A 642 27.79 14.72 -7.95
N ASP A 643 26.74 15.48 -8.23
CA ASP A 643 26.56 16.83 -7.72
C ASP A 643 26.17 16.76 -6.23
N THR A 644 26.99 17.40 -5.39
CA THR A 644 26.87 17.39 -3.94
C THR A 644 25.65 18.14 -3.43
N ASP A 645 25.07 19.02 -4.26
CA ASP A 645 23.93 19.86 -3.89
C ASP A 645 22.59 19.22 -4.28
N THR A 646 22.60 18.03 -4.91
CA THR A 646 21.40 17.30 -5.36
C THR A 646 20.62 16.69 -4.20
N ASN A 647 19.30 16.86 -4.18
CA ASN A 647 18.43 16.29 -3.15
C ASN A 647 18.25 14.75 -3.29
N SER A 648 17.84 14.08 -2.20
CA SER A 648 17.72 12.62 -2.15
C SER A 648 16.68 12.01 -3.10
N SER A 649 15.55 12.70 -3.33
CA SER A 649 14.50 12.27 -4.28
C SER A 649 15.05 12.19 -5.70
N LEU A 650 15.73 13.25 -6.11
CA LEU A 650 16.28 13.39 -7.44
C LEU A 650 17.42 12.40 -7.70
N LEU A 651 18.28 12.17 -6.69
CA LEU A 651 19.32 11.14 -6.72
C LEU A 651 18.71 9.75 -6.93
N GLU A 652 17.66 9.41 -6.18
CA GLU A 652 16.97 8.13 -6.33
C GLU A 652 16.43 7.95 -7.76
N ILE A 653 15.75 8.97 -8.28
CA ILE A 653 15.16 8.95 -9.62
C ILE A 653 16.24 8.79 -10.70
N ALA A 654 17.38 9.49 -10.58
CA ALA A 654 18.50 9.36 -11.52
C ALA A 654 19.16 7.97 -11.47
N ILE A 655 19.36 7.40 -10.28
CA ILE A 655 19.95 6.06 -10.11
C ILE A 655 19.02 4.98 -10.66
N ARG A 656 17.70 5.11 -10.42
CA ARG A 656 16.69 4.21 -11.00
C ARG A 656 16.65 4.35 -12.53
N ALA A 657 16.74 5.57 -13.06
CA ALA A 657 16.83 5.78 -14.51
C ALA A 657 18.08 5.11 -15.11
N LEU A 658 19.24 5.20 -14.46
CA LEU A 658 20.44 4.45 -14.87
C LEU A 658 20.22 2.94 -14.85
N GLY A 659 19.57 2.41 -13.80
CA GLY A 659 19.17 1.00 -13.71
C GLY A 659 18.27 0.57 -14.86
N ASN A 660 17.31 1.41 -15.26
CA ASN A 660 16.38 1.16 -16.37
C ASN A 660 17.04 1.24 -17.76
N ILE A 661 18.09 2.05 -17.93
CA ILE A 661 18.82 2.18 -19.19
C ILE A 661 19.65 0.93 -19.51
N GLN A 662 20.14 0.22 -18.48
CA GLN A 662 20.84 -1.07 -18.59
C GLN A 662 22.06 -1.08 -19.54
N SER A 663 22.69 0.08 -19.80
CA SER A 663 23.91 0.15 -20.62
C SER A 663 25.17 -0.17 -19.81
N LYS A 664 26.26 -0.55 -20.50
CA LYS A 664 27.57 -0.81 -19.87
C LYS A 664 28.03 0.39 -19.03
N GLU A 665 27.89 1.58 -19.59
CA GLU A 665 28.27 2.84 -18.98
C GLU A 665 27.44 3.13 -17.72
N ALA A 666 26.14 2.79 -17.74
CA ALA A 666 25.28 2.91 -16.57
C ALA A 666 25.74 1.96 -15.45
N ILE A 667 26.07 0.71 -15.78
CA ILE A 667 26.59 -0.29 -14.83
C ILE A 667 27.91 0.16 -14.20
N GLU A 668 28.89 0.59 -15.00
CA GLU A 668 30.17 1.09 -14.49
C GLU A 668 29.99 2.28 -13.55
N SER A 669 28.99 3.12 -13.82
CA SER A 669 28.68 4.30 -13.01
C SER A 669 28.03 3.94 -11.68
N LEU A 670 27.08 3.01 -11.68
CA LEU A 670 26.51 2.47 -10.44
C LEU A 670 27.58 1.83 -9.55
N ILE A 671 28.55 1.10 -10.12
CA ILE A 671 29.68 0.56 -9.36
C ILE A 671 30.53 1.69 -8.74
N ASN A 672 30.79 2.77 -9.48
CA ASN A 672 31.54 3.91 -8.95
C ASN A 672 30.86 4.51 -7.73
N ILE A 673 29.53 4.70 -7.78
CA ILE A 673 28.71 5.22 -6.69
C ILE A 673 28.82 4.31 -5.45
N ILE A 674 28.75 2.99 -5.64
CA ILE A 674 28.81 2.02 -4.53
C ILE A 674 30.19 2.02 -3.85
N THR A 675 31.25 2.18 -4.63
CA THR A 675 32.64 2.11 -4.14
C THR A 675 33.20 3.43 -3.61
N ASP A 676 32.45 4.51 -3.71
CA ASP A 676 32.85 5.79 -3.18
C ASP A 676 32.45 5.92 -1.69
N THR A 677 33.46 6.09 -0.83
CA THR A 677 33.28 6.25 0.61
C THR A 677 32.61 7.57 0.96
N ASN A 678 32.69 8.57 0.09
CA ASN A 678 32.07 9.88 0.31
C ASN A 678 30.59 9.91 -0.09
N THR A 679 30.12 8.90 -0.84
CA THR A 679 28.70 8.79 -1.21
C THR A 679 27.86 8.49 0.05
N ASP A 680 26.63 8.98 0.09
CA ASP A 680 25.72 8.69 1.20
C ASP A 680 25.30 7.20 1.25
N ARG A 681 25.01 6.68 2.44
CA ARG A 681 24.62 5.28 2.67
C ARG A 681 23.36 4.89 1.90
N TYR A 682 22.36 5.79 1.86
CA TYR A 682 21.11 5.56 1.15
C TYR A 682 21.32 5.53 -0.37
N VAL A 683 22.14 6.45 -0.89
CA VAL A 683 22.51 6.51 -2.32
C VAL A 683 23.21 5.23 -2.77
N ARG A 684 24.17 4.72 -1.96
CA ARG A 684 24.82 3.43 -2.23
C ARG A 684 23.83 2.28 -2.24
N ARG A 685 22.88 2.24 -1.31
CA ARG A 685 21.87 1.18 -1.24
C ARG A 685 21.03 1.13 -2.51
N ILE A 686 20.51 2.27 -2.98
CA ILE A 686 19.73 2.34 -4.22
C ILE A 686 20.57 1.93 -5.43
N ALA A 687 21.85 2.32 -5.47
CA ALA A 687 22.74 1.92 -6.56
C ALA A 687 22.98 0.39 -6.57
N ILE A 688 23.09 -0.24 -5.39
CA ILE A 688 23.18 -1.71 -5.27
C ILE A 688 21.86 -2.35 -5.77
N GLU A 689 20.71 -1.85 -5.35
CA GLU A 689 19.39 -2.33 -5.81
C GLU A 689 19.26 -2.22 -7.34
N ALA A 690 19.60 -1.06 -7.91
CA ALA A 690 19.55 -0.81 -9.34
C ALA A 690 20.45 -1.77 -10.12
N LEU A 691 21.63 -2.13 -9.59
CA LEU A 691 22.51 -3.15 -10.19
C LEU A 691 21.93 -4.57 -10.08
N LEU A 692 21.24 -4.89 -8.98
CA LEU A 692 20.65 -6.21 -8.76
C LEU A 692 19.44 -6.46 -9.67
N GLY A 693 18.73 -5.40 -10.08
CA GLY A 693 17.60 -5.48 -11.02
C GLY A 693 17.98 -5.71 -12.50
N ILE A 694 19.28 -5.75 -12.84
CA ILE A 694 19.73 -5.93 -14.23
C ILE A 694 19.75 -7.42 -14.58
N GLU A 695 18.92 -7.83 -15.56
CA GLU A 695 18.81 -9.24 -15.97
C GLU A 695 20.14 -9.77 -16.60
N PRO A 696 20.65 -10.94 -16.15
CA PRO A 696 21.92 -11.50 -16.65
C PRO A 696 21.92 -11.92 -18.14
N GLU A 697 20.76 -12.11 -18.74
CA GLU A 697 20.62 -12.88 -19.99
C GLU A 697 20.70 -12.06 -21.28
N GLN A 698 20.69 -10.71 -21.22
CA GLN A 698 20.67 -9.88 -22.43
C GLN A 698 22.05 -9.43 -22.96
N TYR A 699 23.18 -9.64 -22.27
CA TYR A 699 24.51 -9.27 -22.79
C TYR A 699 25.66 -10.20 -22.37
N GLN A 700 26.33 -10.79 -23.38
CA GLN A 700 27.45 -11.75 -23.27
C GLN A 700 28.88 -11.17 -23.45
N PRO A 701 29.20 -9.92 -23.07
CA PRO A 701 30.59 -9.61 -22.68
C PRO A 701 30.74 -9.10 -21.24
N TYR A 702 29.64 -8.78 -20.55
CA TYR A 702 29.65 -8.25 -19.18
C TYR A 702 28.88 -9.21 -18.28
N SER A 703 29.44 -10.43 -18.12
CA SER A 703 28.87 -11.40 -17.19
C SER A 703 28.79 -10.81 -15.78
N ILE A 704 27.94 -11.38 -14.94
CA ILE A 704 27.86 -11.06 -13.50
C ILE A 704 29.27 -10.98 -12.88
N THR A 705 30.16 -11.85 -13.32
CA THR A 705 31.59 -11.91 -12.98
C THR A 705 32.38 -10.62 -13.23
N HIS A 706 32.05 -9.88 -14.29
CA HIS A 706 32.78 -8.67 -14.66
C HIS A 706 32.54 -7.56 -13.64
N TRP A 707 31.28 -7.29 -13.31
CA TRP A 707 30.97 -6.25 -12.34
C TRP A 707 31.27 -6.71 -10.90
N THR A 708 31.11 -7.99 -10.54
CA THR A 708 31.50 -8.48 -9.20
C THR A 708 33.02 -8.42 -8.97
N ASN A 709 33.81 -8.70 -10.00
CA ASN A 709 35.26 -8.48 -9.99
C ASN A 709 35.61 -6.99 -9.90
N LEU A 710 34.92 -6.14 -10.65
CA LEU A 710 35.12 -4.69 -10.60
C LEU A 710 34.81 -4.14 -9.22
N LEU A 711 33.68 -4.53 -8.63
CA LEU A 711 33.27 -4.14 -7.28
C LEU A 711 34.31 -4.61 -6.24
N SER A 712 34.68 -5.89 -6.28
CA SER A 712 35.66 -6.47 -5.35
C SER A 712 37.05 -5.83 -5.49
N ASN A 713 37.52 -5.56 -6.72
CA ASN A 713 38.82 -4.96 -6.96
C ASN A 713 38.86 -3.48 -6.60
N ARG A 714 37.78 -2.73 -6.82
CA ARG A 714 37.74 -1.29 -6.49
C ARG A 714 37.63 -1.05 -5.00
N ILE A 715 36.91 -1.90 -4.27
CA ILE A 715 36.82 -1.83 -2.81
C ILE A 715 38.19 -2.12 -2.15
N ARG A 716 38.98 -3.04 -2.71
CA ARG A 716 40.32 -3.39 -2.17
C ARG A 716 41.44 -2.38 -2.48
N ASN A 717 41.27 -1.50 -3.46
CA ASN A 717 42.33 -0.61 -3.97
C ASN A 717 42.20 0.85 -3.52
N ARG A 718 41.26 1.15 -2.63
CA ARG A 718 41.09 2.44 -1.95
C ARG A 718 41.20 2.21 -0.45
#